data_AF-A0A974NE50-F1
#
_entry.id   AF-A0A974NE50-F1
#
_cell.length_a   1.000
_cell.length_b   1.000
_cell.length_c   1.000
_cell.angle_alpha   90.00
_cell.angle_beta   90.00
_cell.angle_gamma   90.00
#
_symmetry.space_group_name_H-M   'P 1'
#
loop_
_entity.id
_entity.type
_entity.pdbx_description
1 polymer ?
#
loop_
_entity_poly.entity_id
_entity_poly.type
_entity_poly.pdbx_seq_one_letter_code
_entity_poly.pdbx_strand_id
1 'polypeptide(L)'
;MTIVKTFSLKNLESAIKKNTAQIYEEKEIFNTHTHDVEITSCIATLFFALFFHAGSSVATVYTGDIDVGSGQDLSYTFSGDDILQGNLTVHDTGIVRVSTLDDVSVTGRIEGTLGGHLYLTAGGDSTFHGVLDINNGAHANIYLYGNAHYIGDLLLESSGGMVELNLADDAEISGQITGGSSTNITVRARDRTTMSSGLTVTSGGKLTLYLSDSASLHGPIISESGSSVLDLYASGTSFVDGDLTVQGSGTSHFTLWDSASYTGNMDVSGSGILTFTTNDNTTISGDLTTLGGSQSTFTLNDASRWVGNVNTEPGGSTTVTLNDSSNLTGDLFTGAGTTATFTLNGNSWLKGSSAIEWGNADISLNGSGTAWYVTQSNRISAANGATGTQYASAVSNLSLSDGAWVYLGAQNYNMNGAANRVQLDILNLSGNGNFELRPHVNGIGVGAYNDGDLIHVTNTGGSHSLLVPSAQLGLGSVAVNGQEVLKLVHSVDGGGSFSLYQGKSVDIGQYTYKLIQNSDGHWYLVADGGVTNPGGGGGGGGSGSGGGGGTGTGVPPDLNRPAETSSNFITTNYVITYIELQTLLQRMGDLRHTREGDVWARSFVGRLDATEFHQLSKYSMDYYGIQFGADKNLSSISDKFFVGVMGGYTWGSPEHDKSSSDMKSFHAGLYALWGTEDDLYIDATAKVSHIRNQFKTSDSQGMTVKGDGSSNAYTFGLEIGKRFYFAENRQGFYVEPQVQGVYTYQNKVSFSSNNGLDTKMSAYDSTLFRAGGLMGYNLKESQIPLNVYLKAGYVREFTADVDVHYNKVFHNNYNYKGEWLDVGLGVTGEIANRHSLYVDVDYASGSRFDKKQVNVGYRFVF
;
A
#
# COMPACT_ATOMS: atom_id res chain seq x y z
N MET A 1 6.81 59.58 -50.17
CA MET A 1 7.60 60.82 -50.31
C MET A 1 8.56 60.90 -49.13
N THR A 2 9.88 60.91 -49.41
CA THR A 2 11.02 61.27 -48.51
C THR A 2 11.27 60.36 -47.28
N ILE A 3 12.19 59.38 -47.30
CA ILE A 3 13.68 59.38 -47.15
C ILE A 3 14.20 59.90 -45.79
N VAL A 4 15.05 59.08 -45.13
CA VAL A 4 16.41 59.35 -44.54
C VAL A 4 16.68 58.24 -43.49
N LYS A 5 17.54 57.21 -43.70
CA LYS A 5 19.04 57.10 -43.69
C LYS A 5 19.71 56.81 -42.32
N THR A 6 20.29 55.60 -42.23
CA THR A 6 21.67 55.23 -41.80
C THR A 6 22.05 55.10 -40.31
N PHE A 7 22.66 53.95 -39.93
CA PHE A 7 23.94 53.76 -39.18
C PHE A 7 24.30 52.25 -39.23
N SER A 8 25.21 51.77 -40.10
CA SER A 8 26.68 51.64 -40.02
C SER A 8 27.24 50.92 -38.79
N LEU A 9 27.61 49.65 -38.99
CA LEU A 9 28.59 48.89 -38.19
C LEU A 9 29.98 49.56 -38.24
N LYS A 10 30.75 49.40 -37.15
CA LYS A 10 32.22 49.30 -37.25
C LYS A 10 32.80 48.38 -36.17
N ASN A 11 33.58 47.43 -36.68
CA ASN A 11 34.88 46.99 -36.19
C ASN A 11 34.96 46.00 -35.02
N LEU A 12 35.23 44.74 -35.39
CA LEU A 12 36.58 44.16 -35.51
C LEU A 12 36.87 42.98 -34.55
N GLU A 13 37.35 41.93 -35.19
CA GLU A 13 38.40 41.01 -34.75
C GLU A 13 38.10 39.89 -33.75
N SER A 14 38.26 38.69 -34.32
CA SER A 14 39.00 37.56 -33.76
C SER A 14 38.25 36.73 -32.71
N ALA A 15 37.86 35.52 -33.09
CA ALA A 15 38.64 34.35 -32.72
C ALA A 15 38.01 33.05 -33.28
N ILE A 16 38.89 32.11 -33.64
CA ILE A 16 38.69 30.65 -33.71
C ILE A 16 38.26 30.09 -35.07
N LYS A 17 39.31 29.91 -35.90
CA LYS A 17 39.60 28.69 -36.67
C LYS A 17 39.18 27.41 -35.92
N LYS A 18 38.62 26.42 -36.63
CA LYS A 18 39.30 25.12 -36.85
C LYS A 18 38.50 24.15 -37.72
N ASN A 19 39.21 23.61 -38.71
CA ASN A 19 39.17 22.25 -39.27
C ASN A 19 37.83 21.67 -39.75
N THR A 20 37.79 21.25 -41.02
CA THR A 20 38.20 19.87 -41.40
C THR A 20 38.52 19.84 -42.90
N ALA A 21 39.61 19.15 -43.26
CA ALA A 21 40.01 18.85 -44.62
C ALA A 21 40.31 17.35 -44.73
N GLN A 22 40.26 16.86 -45.98
CA GLN A 22 40.71 15.56 -46.52
C GLN A 22 39.64 14.46 -46.62
N ILE A 23 39.12 14.13 -47.82
CA ILE A 23 39.68 13.49 -49.06
C ILE A 23 39.55 11.96 -48.99
N TYR A 24 39.05 11.40 -50.11
CA TYR A 24 39.42 10.15 -50.83
C TYR A 24 38.12 9.50 -51.39
N GLU A 25 38.00 8.92 -52.60
CA GLU A 25 38.74 8.83 -53.87
C GLU A 25 37.92 7.91 -54.81
N GLU A 26 38.35 7.82 -56.07
CA GLU A 26 38.17 6.72 -57.04
C GLU A 26 36.91 6.72 -57.94
N LYS A 27 37.04 7.04 -59.26
CA LYS A 27 37.52 6.23 -60.43
C LYS A 27 36.34 5.44 -61.06
N GLU A 28 36.18 5.18 -62.36
CA GLU A 28 36.92 5.38 -63.61
C GLU A 28 35.95 5.06 -64.79
N ILE A 29 36.07 5.79 -65.91
CA ILE A 29 36.26 5.34 -67.32
C ILE A 29 35.23 4.42 -68.04
N PHE A 30 34.73 4.89 -69.21
CA PHE A 30 34.99 4.39 -70.60
C PHE A 30 34.12 5.18 -71.61
N ASN A 31 34.68 6.04 -72.50
CA ASN A 31 35.17 5.76 -73.89
C ASN A 31 34.14 5.02 -74.78
N THR A 32 33.84 5.32 -76.05
CA THR A 32 34.33 6.24 -77.11
C THR A 32 33.48 5.94 -78.36
N HIS A 33 33.10 6.95 -79.16
CA HIS A 33 33.36 7.09 -80.62
C HIS A 33 32.36 8.00 -81.36
N THR A 34 32.95 8.76 -82.27
CA THR A 34 32.48 9.89 -83.07
C THR A 34 32.08 9.47 -84.50
N HIS A 35 31.05 10.11 -85.08
CA HIS A 35 31.19 11.02 -86.24
C HIS A 35 29.83 11.56 -86.73
N ASP A 36 29.69 12.88 -86.58
CA ASP A 36 29.12 13.92 -87.47
C ASP A 36 28.00 13.60 -88.47
N VAL A 37 26.86 14.30 -88.34
CA VAL A 37 26.22 15.13 -89.41
C VAL A 37 25.38 16.27 -88.78
N GLU A 38 25.78 17.50 -89.11
CA GLU A 38 25.03 18.79 -89.25
C GLU A 38 24.16 19.40 -88.13
N ILE A 39 24.78 20.35 -87.41
CA ILE A 39 24.48 21.81 -87.42
C ILE A 39 23.00 22.21 -87.43
N THR A 40 22.45 22.58 -86.26
CA THR A 40 21.91 23.94 -85.90
C THR A 40 21.23 23.89 -84.52
N SER A 41 21.96 24.12 -83.43
CA SER A 41 21.50 24.70 -82.15
C SER A 41 22.65 24.67 -81.13
N CYS A 42 22.63 25.57 -80.15
CA CYS A 42 23.61 25.71 -79.05
C CYS A 42 24.98 26.34 -79.38
N ILE A 43 25.03 27.67 -79.39
CA ILE A 43 26.15 28.43 -78.83
C ILE A 43 25.58 29.52 -77.92
N ALA A 44 25.32 29.16 -76.66
CA ALA A 44 25.22 30.10 -75.54
C ALA A 44 25.46 29.38 -74.19
N THR A 45 26.46 28.50 -74.14
CA THR A 45 26.88 27.83 -72.90
C THR A 45 28.40 27.70 -72.88
N LEU A 46 29.13 28.82 -72.77
CA LEU A 46 30.48 28.88 -72.19
C LEU A 46 30.97 30.33 -72.07
N PHE A 47 30.31 31.14 -71.25
CA PHE A 47 30.97 32.24 -70.54
C PHE A 47 30.52 32.16 -69.08
N PHE A 48 31.05 31.13 -68.42
CA PHE A 48 30.89 30.80 -67.02
C PHE A 48 32.00 31.50 -66.21
N ALA A 49 31.66 31.91 -65.00
CA ALA A 49 32.56 32.16 -63.88
C ALA A 49 33.52 33.37 -63.98
N LEU A 50 33.06 34.53 -63.53
CA LEU A 50 33.72 35.41 -62.54
C LEU A 50 32.87 36.69 -62.45
N PHE A 51 32.52 37.11 -61.22
CA PHE A 51 31.60 38.20 -60.86
C PHE A 51 30.11 37.84 -60.81
N PHE A 52 29.68 37.24 -59.70
CA PHE A 52 28.64 37.77 -58.80
C PHE A 52 28.59 36.86 -57.56
N HIS A 53 29.39 37.20 -56.56
CA HIS A 53 29.12 36.86 -55.17
C HIS A 53 28.86 38.21 -54.50
N ALA A 54 27.74 38.30 -53.77
CA ALA A 54 27.06 39.50 -53.28
C ALA A 54 26.09 40.15 -54.30
N GLY A 55 24.90 39.57 -54.42
CA GLY A 55 23.73 40.20 -55.01
C GLY A 55 22.48 39.68 -54.31
N SER A 56 21.74 40.56 -53.65
CA SER A 56 20.39 40.32 -53.14
C SER A 56 19.55 39.57 -54.17
N SER A 57 18.96 38.43 -53.79
CA SER A 57 17.85 37.82 -54.51
C SER A 57 16.75 38.89 -54.65
N VAL A 58 16.42 39.24 -55.89
CA VAL A 58 15.27 40.08 -56.17
C VAL A 58 14.09 39.13 -56.31
N ALA A 59 13.17 39.17 -55.35
CA ALA A 59 11.91 38.43 -55.42
C ALA A 59 11.20 38.70 -56.76
N THR A 60 10.91 37.65 -57.54
CA THR A 60 10.10 37.79 -58.76
C THR A 60 8.63 37.63 -58.37
N VAL A 61 7.83 38.66 -58.63
CA VAL A 61 6.38 38.62 -58.36
C VAL A 61 5.63 38.25 -59.63
N TYR A 62 4.97 37.09 -59.62
CA TYR A 62 4.07 36.63 -60.68
C TYR A 62 2.63 36.93 -60.27
N THR A 63 1.90 37.71 -61.07
CA THR A 63 0.51 38.11 -60.78
C THR A 63 -0.44 37.69 -61.90
N GLY A 64 -1.58 37.09 -61.57
CA GLY A 64 -2.66 36.80 -62.51
C GLY A 64 -3.39 35.48 -62.21
N ASP A 65 -4.68 35.42 -62.56
CA ASP A 65 -5.48 34.20 -62.40
C ASP A 65 -5.15 33.17 -63.50
N ILE A 66 -5.12 31.90 -63.12
CA ILE A 66 -4.86 30.75 -64.00
C ILE A 66 -6.12 29.89 -64.04
N ASP A 67 -6.67 29.66 -65.25
CA ASP A 67 -7.86 28.84 -65.47
C ASP A 67 -7.55 27.70 -66.45
N VAL A 68 -7.75 26.45 -66.01
CA VAL A 68 -7.27 25.25 -66.70
C VAL A 68 -8.41 24.25 -66.90
N GLY A 69 -8.87 24.18 -68.15
CA GLY A 69 -9.99 23.30 -68.55
C GLY A 69 -9.57 22.04 -69.30
N SER A 70 -10.58 21.41 -69.92
CA SER A 70 -10.47 20.14 -70.64
C SER A 70 -9.26 20.06 -71.61
N GLY A 71 -8.46 19.01 -71.45
CA GLY A 71 -7.32 18.68 -72.33
C GLY A 71 -6.06 19.51 -72.12
N GLN A 72 -6.04 20.40 -71.13
CA GLN A 72 -4.85 21.16 -70.73
C GLN A 72 -4.06 20.42 -69.63
N ASP A 73 -2.74 20.42 -69.74
CA ASP A 73 -1.81 19.94 -68.71
C ASP A 73 -0.69 20.99 -68.53
N LEU A 74 -0.70 21.69 -67.40
CA LEU A 74 0.24 22.76 -67.08
C LEU A 74 1.09 22.38 -65.87
N SER A 75 2.39 22.68 -65.94
CA SER A 75 3.34 22.44 -64.86
C SER A 75 4.19 23.68 -64.61
N TYR A 76 4.24 24.11 -63.35
CA TYR A 76 5.00 25.25 -62.87
C TYR A 76 5.94 24.83 -61.75
N THR A 77 7.18 25.32 -61.80
CA THR A 77 8.19 25.12 -60.74
C THR A 77 8.80 26.46 -60.37
N PHE A 78 8.80 26.77 -59.07
CA PHE A 78 9.29 28.03 -58.50
C PHE A 78 10.37 27.76 -57.44
N SER A 79 11.30 28.70 -57.27
CA SER A 79 12.42 28.54 -56.33
C SER A 79 13.06 29.87 -55.98
N GLY A 80 13.56 30.00 -54.75
CA GLY A 80 14.06 31.26 -54.21
C GLY A 80 12.91 32.14 -53.73
N ASP A 81 13.17 33.41 -53.44
CA ASP A 81 12.21 34.39 -52.90
C ASP A 81 11.04 34.77 -53.86
N ASP A 82 10.58 33.87 -54.74
CA ASP A 82 9.49 34.10 -55.68
C ASP A 82 8.15 34.29 -54.95
N ILE A 83 7.30 35.18 -55.47
CA ILE A 83 5.95 35.43 -54.95
C ILE A 83 4.94 35.22 -56.06
N LEU A 84 3.98 34.31 -55.86
CA LEU A 84 2.83 34.10 -56.72
C LEU A 84 1.59 34.71 -56.11
N GLN A 85 0.86 35.51 -56.88
CA GLN A 85 -0.40 36.12 -56.48
C GLN A 85 -1.47 35.94 -57.57
N GLY A 86 -2.51 35.17 -57.28
CA GLY A 86 -3.61 34.95 -58.21
C GLY A 86 -4.37 33.67 -57.90
N ASN A 87 -5.61 33.57 -58.37
CA ASN A 87 -6.42 32.38 -58.19
C ASN A 87 -6.03 31.31 -59.22
N LEU A 88 -6.10 30.05 -58.82
CA LEU A 88 -5.89 28.90 -59.68
C LEU A 88 -7.17 28.08 -59.74
N THR A 89 -7.80 27.99 -60.91
CA THR A 89 -8.99 27.18 -61.14
C THR A 89 -8.65 26.03 -62.10
N VAL A 90 -8.98 24.79 -61.72
CA VAL A 90 -8.89 23.61 -62.58
C VAL A 90 -10.26 22.95 -62.71
N HIS A 91 -10.68 22.67 -63.94
CA HIS A 91 -11.99 22.09 -64.22
C HIS A 91 -11.98 21.04 -65.34
N ASP A 92 -13.06 20.29 -65.48
CA ASP A 92 -13.22 19.18 -66.42
C ASP A 92 -12.08 18.16 -66.29
N THR A 93 -11.37 17.81 -67.38
CA THR A 93 -10.20 16.90 -67.33
C THR A 93 -8.86 17.65 -67.30
N GLY A 94 -8.85 18.92 -66.87
CA GLY A 94 -7.63 19.72 -66.77
C GLY A 94 -6.67 19.20 -65.70
N ILE A 95 -5.36 19.38 -65.91
CA ILE A 95 -4.32 18.99 -64.96
C ILE A 95 -3.40 20.19 -64.69
N VAL A 96 -3.16 20.47 -63.40
CA VAL A 96 -2.20 21.49 -62.97
C VAL A 96 -1.23 20.94 -61.95
N ARG A 97 0.07 21.24 -62.14
CA ARG A 97 1.15 20.92 -61.20
C ARG A 97 1.87 22.20 -60.79
N VAL A 98 1.96 22.45 -59.49
CA VAL A 98 2.72 23.57 -58.92
C VAL A 98 3.72 23.00 -57.93
N SER A 99 5.01 23.24 -58.15
CA SER A 99 6.09 22.82 -57.26
C SER A 99 6.87 24.05 -56.77
N THR A 100 7.00 24.23 -55.46
CA THR A 100 7.91 25.21 -54.87
C THR A 100 9.07 24.50 -54.18
N LEU A 101 10.29 24.92 -54.47
CA LEU A 101 11.49 24.24 -53.99
C LEU A 101 11.96 24.77 -52.62
N ASP A 102 12.02 26.09 -52.45
CA ASP A 102 12.46 26.77 -51.23
C ASP A 102 12.13 28.27 -51.28
N ASP A 103 11.82 28.88 -50.14
CA ASP A 103 11.53 30.33 -49.95
C ASP A 103 10.43 30.95 -50.85
N VAL A 104 9.52 30.14 -51.41
CA VAL A 104 8.45 30.66 -52.29
C VAL A 104 7.18 30.98 -51.50
N SER A 105 6.54 32.11 -51.80
CA SER A 105 5.20 32.42 -51.29
C SER A 105 4.15 32.32 -52.40
N VAL A 106 3.15 31.45 -52.24
CA VAL A 106 1.99 31.34 -53.14
C VAL A 106 0.76 31.86 -52.44
N THR A 107 0.08 32.83 -53.03
CA THR A 107 -1.12 33.46 -52.46
C THR A 107 -2.28 33.49 -53.44
N GLY A 108 -3.46 33.05 -53.01
CA GLY A 108 -4.67 33.04 -53.83
C GLY A 108 -5.57 31.84 -53.58
N ARG A 109 -6.81 31.89 -54.08
CA ARG A 109 -7.74 30.76 -53.96
C ARG A 109 -7.40 29.68 -54.99
N ILE A 110 -7.38 28.43 -54.56
CA ILE A 110 -7.18 27.29 -55.45
C ILE A 110 -8.49 26.50 -55.52
N GLU A 111 -9.08 26.39 -56.70
CA GLU A 111 -10.38 25.76 -56.92
C GLU A 111 -10.25 24.58 -57.90
N GLY A 112 -10.79 23.43 -57.53
CA GLY A 112 -10.93 22.26 -58.39
C GLY A 112 -12.39 21.87 -58.55
N THR A 113 -12.86 21.66 -59.78
CA THR A 113 -14.24 21.25 -60.04
C THR A 113 -14.36 20.31 -61.25
N LEU A 114 -15.53 19.69 -61.44
CA LEU A 114 -15.90 18.90 -62.64
C LEU A 114 -14.89 17.80 -63.06
N GLY A 115 -14.13 17.23 -62.12
CA GLY A 115 -13.12 16.18 -62.41
C GLY A 115 -11.68 16.66 -62.57
N GLY A 116 -11.39 17.94 -62.35
CA GLY A 116 -10.06 18.53 -62.52
C GLY A 116 -9.03 17.93 -61.55
N HIS A 117 -7.75 17.91 -61.97
CA HIS A 117 -6.64 17.36 -61.17
C HIS A 117 -5.62 18.42 -60.80
N LEU A 118 -5.36 18.53 -59.49
CA LEU A 118 -4.40 19.46 -58.92
C LEU A 118 -3.27 18.70 -58.20
N TYR A 119 -2.03 19.11 -58.45
CA TYR A 119 -0.85 18.64 -57.71
C TYR A 119 -0.09 19.84 -57.16
N LEU A 120 0.00 19.95 -55.85
CA LEU A 120 0.76 20.98 -55.15
C LEU A 120 1.92 20.32 -54.41
N THR A 121 3.14 20.80 -54.61
CA THR A 121 4.33 20.34 -53.89
C THR A 121 5.04 21.56 -53.30
N ALA A 122 5.29 21.56 -52.00
CA ALA A 122 5.97 22.63 -51.29
C ALA A 122 7.15 22.08 -50.49
N GLY A 123 8.34 22.59 -50.77
CA GLY A 123 9.58 22.26 -50.08
C GLY A 123 10.23 23.45 -49.38
N GLY A 124 11.16 23.15 -48.47
CA GLY A 124 11.98 24.16 -47.81
C GLY A 124 11.15 25.08 -46.91
N ASP A 125 11.42 26.38 -46.94
CA ASP A 125 10.69 27.39 -46.15
C ASP A 125 9.50 28.00 -46.94
N SER A 126 8.99 27.29 -47.96
CA SER A 126 7.90 27.77 -48.81
C SER A 126 6.58 27.90 -48.05
N THR A 127 5.79 28.94 -48.35
CA THR A 127 4.46 29.18 -47.77
C THR A 127 3.37 29.23 -48.83
N PHE A 128 2.34 28.41 -48.67
CA PHE A 128 1.08 28.51 -49.42
C PHE A 128 0.03 29.19 -48.56
N HIS A 129 -0.57 30.28 -49.03
CA HIS A 129 -1.61 31.01 -48.33
C HIS A 129 -2.86 31.14 -49.20
N GLY A 130 -3.94 30.50 -48.79
CA GLY A 130 -5.22 30.60 -49.49
C GLY A 130 -6.19 29.50 -49.11
N VAL A 131 -7.40 29.61 -49.62
CA VAL A 131 -8.41 28.56 -49.49
C VAL A 131 -8.24 27.57 -50.63
N LEU A 132 -8.16 26.28 -50.29
CA LEU A 132 -8.25 25.20 -51.27
C LEU A 132 -9.67 24.63 -51.24
N ASP A 133 -10.34 24.68 -52.39
CA ASP A 133 -11.73 24.30 -52.55
C ASP A 133 -11.88 23.22 -53.64
N ILE A 134 -12.14 21.97 -53.24
CA ILE A 134 -12.16 20.81 -54.15
C ILE A 134 -13.55 20.17 -54.17
N ASN A 135 -14.21 20.26 -55.32
CA ASN A 135 -15.64 19.98 -55.48
C ASN A 135 -15.96 19.15 -56.73
N ASN A 136 -17.19 18.64 -56.83
CA ASN A 136 -17.76 18.04 -58.05
C ASN A 136 -16.86 16.99 -58.72
N GLY A 137 -16.27 16.08 -57.95
CA GLY A 137 -15.42 15.01 -58.47
C GLY A 137 -13.97 15.40 -58.78
N ALA A 138 -13.53 16.63 -58.45
CA ALA A 138 -12.13 17.03 -58.62
C ALA A 138 -11.19 16.37 -57.59
N HIS A 139 -9.92 16.24 -57.96
CA HIS A 139 -8.89 15.59 -57.16
C HIS A 139 -7.73 16.55 -56.87
N ALA A 140 -7.29 16.63 -55.61
CA ALA A 140 -6.05 17.33 -55.25
C ALA A 140 -5.07 16.42 -54.51
N ASN A 141 -3.79 16.50 -54.89
CA ASN A 141 -2.68 15.89 -54.18
C ASN A 141 -1.76 17.01 -53.70
N ILE A 142 -1.56 17.11 -52.39
CA ILE A 142 -0.69 18.11 -51.78
C ILE A 142 0.44 17.39 -51.04
N TYR A 143 1.68 17.78 -51.33
CA TYR A 143 2.87 17.29 -50.67
C TYR A 143 3.62 18.46 -50.04
N LEU A 144 3.66 18.54 -48.72
CA LEU A 144 4.44 19.53 -47.97
C LEU A 144 5.59 18.81 -47.26
N TYR A 145 6.81 19.32 -47.40
CA TYR A 145 8.00 18.76 -46.77
C TYR A 145 9.03 19.84 -46.42
N GLY A 146 9.92 19.55 -45.47
CA GLY A 146 10.74 20.59 -44.85
C GLY A 146 9.85 21.51 -44.02
N ASN A 147 10.29 22.74 -43.75
CA ASN A 147 9.50 23.71 -42.98
C ASN A 147 8.38 24.37 -43.81
N ALA A 148 7.85 23.67 -44.82
CA ALA A 148 6.83 24.22 -45.68
C ALA A 148 5.52 24.40 -44.92
N HIS A 149 4.87 25.54 -45.14
CA HIS A 149 3.68 25.94 -44.39
C HIS A 149 2.50 26.16 -45.31
N TYR A 150 1.36 25.52 -45.03
CA TYR A 150 0.09 25.85 -45.64
C TYR A 150 -0.79 26.61 -44.64
N ILE A 151 -1.24 27.81 -45.04
CA ILE A 151 -2.06 28.71 -44.23
C ILE A 151 -3.38 28.96 -44.96
N GLY A 152 -4.48 28.52 -44.39
CA GLY A 152 -5.82 28.71 -44.94
C GLY A 152 -6.68 27.46 -44.85
N ASP A 153 -7.99 27.64 -45.03
CA ASP A 153 -8.94 26.54 -44.89
C ASP A 153 -8.90 25.61 -46.11
N LEU A 154 -8.99 24.31 -45.84
CA LEU A 154 -9.18 23.28 -46.83
C LEU A 154 -10.65 22.84 -46.79
N LEU A 155 -11.42 23.29 -47.77
CA LEU A 155 -12.87 23.10 -47.84
C LEU A 155 -13.22 22.12 -48.96
N LEU A 156 -14.00 21.09 -48.63
CA LEU A 156 -14.62 20.19 -49.59
C LEU A 156 -16.11 20.14 -49.30
N GLU A 157 -16.91 21.00 -49.94
CA GLU A 157 -18.32 21.19 -49.57
C GLU A 157 -19.31 20.42 -50.47
N SER A 158 -18.92 19.97 -51.66
CA SER A 158 -19.84 19.37 -52.65
C SER A 158 -19.38 18.08 -53.35
N SER A 159 -20.38 17.31 -53.79
CA SER A 159 -20.35 15.88 -54.17
C SER A 159 -19.09 15.39 -54.90
N GLY A 160 -18.30 14.56 -54.23
CA GLY A 160 -17.33 13.66 -54.87
C GLY A 160 -15.86 14.11 -54.89
N GLY A 161 -15.51 15.24 -54.26
CA GLY A 161 -14.12 15.71 -54.19
C GLY A 161 -13.20 14.74 -53.43
N MET A 162 -11.97 14.58 -53.93
CA MET A 162 -10.93 13.78 -53.27
C MET A 162 -9.67 14.60 -53.00
N VAL A 163 -9.17 14.55 -51.76
CA VAL A 163 -7.93 15.24 -51.38
C VAL A 163 -7.00 14.28 -50.66
N GLU A 164 -5.74 14.25 -51.11
CA GLU A 164 -4.65 13.55 -50.45
C GLU A 164 -3.60 14.56 -50.00
N LEU A 165 -3.41 14.67 -48.69
CA LEU A 165 -2.40 15.52 -48.05
C LEU A 165 -1.28 14.64 -47.50
N ASN A 166 -0.05 14.92 -47.90
CA ASN A 166 1.13 14.25 -47.40
C ASN A 166 2.06 15.30 -46.80
N LEU A 167 2.30 15.20 -45.50
CA LEU A 167 3.12 16.11 -44.71
C LEU A 167 4.32 15.33 -44.18
N ALA A 168 5.52 15.90 -44.31
CA ALA A 168 6.75 15.32 -43.78
C ALA A 168 7.71 16.41 -43.29
N ASP A 169 8.74 16.00 -42.55
CA ASP A 169 9.92 16.78 -42.22
C ASP A 169 9.62 18.20 -41.66
N ASP A 170 8.90 18.28 -40.54
CA ASP A 170 8.55 19.55 -39.85
C ASP A 170 7.52 20.45 -40.57
N ALA A 171 6.87 19.97 -41.65
CA ALA A 171 5.84 20.76 -42.35
C ALA A 171 4.62 21.09 -41.47
N GLU A 172 4.00 22.23 -41.74
CA GLU A 172 2.85 22.75 -40.98
C GLU A 172 1.61 23.00 -41.84
N ILE A 173 0.43 22.70 -41.29
CA ILE A 173 -0.87 23.18 -41.77
C ILE A 173 -1.55 24.02 -40.68
N SER A 174 -1.98 25.22 -41.05
CA SER A 174 -2.80 26.12 -40.23
C SER A 174 -4.07 26.55 -40.98
N GLY A 175 -5.16 25.81 -40.80
CA GLY A 175 -6.51 26.12 -41.29
C GLY A 175 -7.43 24.91 -41.26
N GLN A 176 -8.75 25.13 -41.14
CA GLN A 176 -9.70 24.05 -40.91
C GLN A 176 -9.74 23.07 -42.09
N ILE A 177 -9.78 21.76 -41.80
CA ILE A 177 -9.99 20.73 -42.82
C ILE A 177 -11.44 20.27 -42.72
N THR A 178 -12.24 20.57 -43.74
CA THR A 178 -13.68 20.27 -43.77
C THR A 178 -14.04 19.34 -44.91
N GLY A 179 -14.63 18.18 -44.60
CA GLY A 179 -15.20 17.24 -45.57
C GLY A 179 -16.73 17.19 -45.50
N GLY A 180 -17.40 17.51 -46.60
CA GLY A 180 -18.85 17.51 -46.76
C GLY A 180 -19.39 16.26 -47.50
N SER A 181 -20.46 16.43 -48.28
CA SER A 181 -21.16 15.29 -48.89
C SER A 181 -20.34 14.52 -49.92
N SER A 182 -20.20 13.21 -49.70
CA SER A 182 -19.49 12.27 -50.59
C SER A 182 -18.02 12.67 -50.86
N THR A 183 -17.37 13.36 -49.94
CA THR A 183 -15.95 13.73 -50.04
C THR A 183 -15.06 12.65 -49.42
N ASN A 184 -13.82 12.54 -49.90
CA ASN A 184 -12.81 11.66 -49.31
C ASN A 184 -11.49 12.43 -49.09
N ILE A 185 -11.13 12.63 -47.82
CA ILE A 185 -9.89 13.31 -47.43
C ILE A 185 -8.98 12.28 -46.78
N THR A 186 -7.76 12.14 -47.28
CA THR A 186 -6.71 11.36 -46.64
C THR A 186 -5.54 12.27 -46.28
N VAL A 187 -5.15 12.27 -45.01
CA VAL A 187 -4.01 13.03 -44.51
C VAL A 187 -2.97 12.06 -43.95
N ARG A 188 -1.72 12.19 -44.38
CA ARG A 188 -0.59 11.44 -43.84
C ARG A 188 0.45 12.42 -43.34
N ALA A 189 0.62 12.50 -42.03
CA ALA A 189 1.56 13.39 -41.37
C ALA A 189 2.60 12.56 -40.61
N ARG A 190 3.88 12.85 -40.86
CA ARG A 190 5.03 12.17 -40.25
C ARG A 190 6.12 13.16 -39.89
N ASP A 191 7.14 12.70 -39.18
CA ASP A 191 8.40 13.42 -38.94
C ASP A 191 8.21 14.83 -38.37
N ARG A 192 7.64 14.93 -37.16
CA ARG A 192 7.40 16.20 -36.40
C ARG A 192 6.52 17.24 -37.11
N THR A 193 5.72 16.82 -38.08
CA THR A 193 4.72 17.69 -38.70
C THR A 193 3.68 18.19 -37.69
N THR A 194 3.16 19.39 -37.93
CA THR A 194 2.19 20.02 -37.05
C THR A 194 0.94 20.41 -37.82
N MET A 195 -0.22 19.97 -37.34
CA MET A 195 -1.52 20.39 -37.84
C MET A 195 -2.20 21.24 -36.77
N SER A 196 -2.07 22.56 -36.86
CA SER A 196 -2.66 23.53 -35.93
C SER A 196 -4.12 23.86 -36.31
N SER A 197 -4.91 22.83 -36.57
CA SER A 197 -6.16 22.91 -37.32
C SER A 197 -7.22 21.95 -36.80
N GLY A 198 -8.48 22.40 -36.75
CA GLY A 198 -9.60 21.50 -36.48
C GLY A 198 -9.93 20.64 -37.68
N LEU A 199 -10.52 19.47 -37.40
CA LEU A 199 -11.03 18.53 -38.41
C LEU A 199 -12.55 18.50 -38.29
N THR A 200 -13.24 18.72 -39.40
CA THR A 200 -14.71 18.63 -39.44
C THR A 200 -15.13 17.73 -40.59
N VAL A 201 -15.91 16.69 -40.30
CA VAL A 201 -16.51 15.84 -41.34
C VAL A 201 -18.02 15.79 -41.15
N THR A 202 -18.76 16.08 -42.21
CA THR A 202 -20.22 16.19 -42.17
C THR A 202 -20.91 15.55 -43.37
N SER A 203 -22.22 15.40 -43.30
CA SER A 203 -23.09 15.13 -44.46
C SER A 203 -22.70 13.90 -45.29
N GLY A 204 -22.13 12.88 -44.66
CA GLY A 204 -21.68 11.63 -45.31
C GLY A 204 -20.28 11.65 -45.90
N GLY A 205 -19.46 12.66 -45.58
CA GLY A 205 -18.04 12.71 -45.94
C GLY A 205 -17.19 11.68 -45.18
N LYS A 206 -16.03 11.36 -45.73
CA LYS A 206 -15.00 10.54 -45.10
C LYS A 206 -13.69 11.32 -44.94
N LEU A 207 -13.11 11.27 -43.75
CA LEU A 207 -11.76 11.75 -43.46
C LEU A 207 -10.94 10.64 -42.79
N THR A 208 -9.74 10.38 -43.31
CA THR A 208 -8.76 9.49 -42.69
C THR A 208 -7.46 10.23 -42.41
N LEU A 209 -7.01 10.21 -41.16
CA LEU A 209 -5.76 10.83 -40.71
C LEU A 209 -4.79 9.76 -40.20
N TYR A 210 -3.55 9.82 -40.68
CA TYR A 210 -2.42 9.05 -40.17
C TYR A 210 -1.38 10.01 -39.58
N LEU A 211 -1.04 9.81 -38.31
CA LEU A 211 0.02 10.50 -37.59
C LEU A 211 1.12 9.50 -37.22
N SER A 212 2.37 9.75 -37.61
CA SER A 212 3.52 8.96 -37.17
C SER A 212 4.72 9.84 -36.80
N ASP A 213 5.72 9.25 -36.16
CA ASP A 213 7.05 9.88 -35.97
C ASP A 213 6.99 11.29 -35.35
N SER A 214 6.22 11.43 -34.27
CA SER A 214 5.99 12.68 -33.53
C SER A 214 5.16 13.73 -34.26
N ALA A 215 4.38 13.34 -35.27
CA ALA A 215 3.39 14.23 -35.86
C ALA A 215 2.32 14.61 -34.83
N SER A 216 1.78 15.83 -34.96
CA SER A 216 0.82 16.38 -34.00
C SER A 216 -0.41 16.97 -34.68
N LEU A 217 -1.56 16.79 -34.04
CA LEU A 217 -2.82 17.45 -34.37
C LEU A 217 -3.27 18.27 -33.18
N HIS A 218 -3.54 19.55 -33.40
CA HIS A 218 -4.07 20.48 -32.41
C HIS A 218 -5.35 21.13 -32.93
N GLY A 219 -6.46 20.94 -32.24
CA GLY A 219 -7.73 21.58 -32.58
C GLY A 219 -8.95 20.66 -32.41
N PRO A 220 -10.17 21.23 -32.48
CA PRO A 220 -11.40 20.46 -32.33
C PRO A 220 -11.55 19.43 -33.44
N ILE A 221 -12.10 18.27 -33.09
CA ILE A 221 -12.38 17.18 -34.01
C ILE A 221 -13.89 16.93 -34.01
N ILE A 222 -14.53 17.05 -35.17
CA ILE A 222 -15.99 17.04 -35.30
C ILE A 222 -16.41 16.03 -36.38
N SER A 223 -17.30 15.11 -36.03
CA SER A 223 -17.97 14.18 -36.95
C SER A 223 -19.48 14.27 -36.78
N GLU A 224 -20.19 14.83 -37.77
CA GLU A 224 -21.61 15.16 -37.64
C GLU A 224 -22.48 14.74 -38.82
N SER A 225 -23.59 14.06 -38.52
CA SER A 225 -24.73 13.83 -39.44
C SER A 225 -24.42 13.07 -40.75
N GLY A 226 -25.48 12.57 -41.41
CA GLY A 226 -25.37 12.00 -42.76
C GLY A 226 -24.51 10.75 -42.92
N SER A 227 -24.18 10.03 -41.83
CA SER A 227 -23.25 8.89 -41.83
C SER A 227 -21.82 9.26 -42.19
N SER A 228 -21.35 10.43 -41.73
CA SER A 228 -19.96 10.85 -41.84
C SER A 228 -19.02 9.88 -41.12
N VAL A 229 -17.80 9.71 -41.62
CA VAL A 229 -16.78 8.81 -41.06
C VAL A 229 -15.46 9.54 -40.86
N LEU A 230 -14.94 9.50 -39.64
CA LEU A 230 -13.60 9.96 -39.29
C LEU A 230 -12.77 8.78 -38.78
N ASP A 231 -11.68 8.46 -39.47
CA ASP A 231 -10.72 7.45 -39.04
C ASP A 231 -9.39 8.14 -38.67
N LEU A 232 -8.91 7.99 -37.43
CA LEU A 232 -7.63 8.53 -36.97
C LEU A 232 -6.72 7.39 -36.51
N TYR A 233 -5.52 7.34 -37.06
CA TYR A 233 -4.46 6.42 -36.70
C TYR A 233 -3.25 7.23 -36.21
N ALA A 234 -2.82 7.02 -34.98
CA ALA A 234 -1.63 7.68 -34.43
C ALA A 234 -0.64 6.66 -33.86
N SER A 235 0.64 6.84 -34.18
CA SER A 235 1.72 5.94 -33.80
C SER A 235 2.98 6.65 -33.33
N GLY A 236 3.85 5.92 -32.62
CA GLY A 236 5.05 6.49 -32.03
C GLY A 236 4.68 7.58 -31.02
N THR A 237 5.57 8.55 -30.82
CA THR A 237 5.31 9.69 -29.91
C THR A 237 4.38 10.75 -30.51
N SER A 238 3.49 10.38 -31.44
CA SER A 238 2.52 11.29 -32.04
C SER A 238 1.45 11.69 -31.02
N PHE A 239 0.90 12.89 -31.17
CA PHE A 239 0.02 13.49 -30.18
C PHE A 239 -1.19 14.17 -30.82
N VAL A 240 -2.37 13.91 -30.27
CA VAL A 240 -3.63 14.57 -30.62
C VAL A 240 -4.11 15.39 -29.42
N ASP A 241 -4.36 16.67 -29.65
CA ASP A 241 -4.79 17.65 -28.65
C ASP A 241 -6.03 18.39 -29.11
N GLY A 242 -7.19 18.01 -28.59
CA GLY A 242 -8.44 18.68 -28.89
C GLY A 242 -9.66 17.85 -28.57
N ASP A 243 -10.74 18.56 -28.27
CA ASP A 243 -12.03 17.95 -27.95
C ASP A 243 -12.63 17.27 -29.19
N LEU A 244 -13.18 16.08 -28.97
CA LEU A 244 -13.86 15.29 -29.99
C LEU A 244 -15.37 15.38 -29.80
N THR A 245 -16.08 15.77 -30.85
CA THR A 245 -17.54 15.78 -30.90
C THR A 245 -18.04 14.83 -31.98
N VAL A 246 -18.87 13.86 -31.61
CA VAL A 246 -19.55 12.93 -32.53
C VAL A 246 -21.06 13.08 -32.36
N GLN A 247 -21.75 13.59 -33.38
CA GLN A 247 -23.20 13.84 -33.30
C GLN A 247 -24.00 13.30 -34.49
N GLY A 248 -25.32 13.22 -34.31
CA GLY A 248 -26.23 12.74 -35.36
C GLY A 248 -25.94 11.27 -35.67
N SER A 249 -25.70 10.92 -36.93
CA SER A 249 -25.29 9.57 -37.35
C SER A 249 -23.80 9.47 -37.68
N GLY A 250 -22.97 10.39 -37.17
CA GLY A 250 -21.52 10.39 -37.40
C GLY A 250 -20.82 9.21 -36.73
N THR A 251 -19.73 8.74 -37.33
CA THR A 251 -18.89 7.67 -36.81
C THR A 251 -17.44 8.14 -36.73
N SER A 252 -16.77 7.82 -35.62
CA SER A 252 -15.35 8.11 -35.41
C SER A 252 -14.62 6.89 -34.87
N HIS A 253 -13.52 6.52 -35.52
CA HIS A 253 -12.62 5.46 -35.09
C HIS A 253 -11.24 6.05 -34.81
N PHE A 254 -10.74 5.81 -33.59
CA PHE A 254 -9.40 6.22 -33.16
C PHE A 254 -8.60 4.98 -32.83
N THR A 255 -7.43 4.84 -33.45
CA THR A 255 -6.46 3.79 -33.15
C THR A 255 -5.13 4.42 -32.80
N LEU A 256 -4.66 4.20 -31.57
CA LEU A 256 -3.41 4.74 -31.05
C LEU A 256 -2.49 3.60 -30.65
N TRP A 257 -1.23 3.64 -31.04
CA TRP A 257 -0.24 2.63 -30.65
C TRP A 257 1.15 3.22 -30.45
N ASP A 258 2.09 2.44 -29.91
CA ASP A 258 3.50 2.79 -29.69
C ASP A 258 3.70 4.13 -28.95
N SER A 259 3.10 4.28 -27.77
CA SER A 259 3.22 5.49 -26.92
C SER A 259 2.57 6.77 -27.49
N ALA A 260 1.68 6.64 -28.47
CA ALA A 260 0.87 7.77 -28.93
C ALA A 260 -0.02 8.29 -27.79
N SER A 261 -0.53 9.53 -27.92
CA SER A 261 -1.42 10.08 -26.91
C SER A 261 -2.54 10.96 -27.47
N TYR A 262 -3.66 10.98 -26.75
CA TYR A 262 -4.81 11.84 -26.99
C TYR A 262 -5.12 12.64 -25.73
N THR A 263 -5.31 13.95 -25.88
CA THR A 263 -5.79 14.84 -24.82
C THR A 263 -6.99 15.64 -25.34
N GLY A 264 -8.08 15.64 -24.59
CA GLY A 264 -9.32 16.31 -24.98
C GLY A 264 -10.55 15.58 -24.42
N ASN A 265 -11.64 16.31 -24.23
CA ASN A 265 -12.91 15.69 -23.85
C ASN A 265 -13.62 15.12 -25.08
N MET A 266 -14.42 14.09 -24.87
CA MET A 266 -15.12 13.36 -25.93
C MET A 266 -16.62 13.40 -25.67
N ASP A 267 -17.38 14.03 -26.56
CA ASP A 267 -18.83 14.14 -26.48
C ASP A 267 -19.51 13.39 -27.63
N VAL A 268 -20.32 12.37 -27.31
CA VAL A 268 -20.97 11.48 -28.28
C VAL A 268 -22.48 11.51 -28.08
N SER A 269 -23.21 12.03 -29.07
CA SER A 269 -24.67 12.27 -28.96
C SER A 269 -25.48 11.81 -30.17
N GLY A 270 -26.80 11.81 -30.04
CA GLY A 270 -27.73 11.44 -31.11
C GLY A 270 -27.75 9.94 -31.37
N SER A 271 -27.21 9.51 -32.51
CA SER A 271 -26.94 8.11 -32.88
C SER A 271 -25.46 7.92 -33.25
N GLY A 272 -24.60 8.80 -32.72
CA GLY A 272 -23.17 8.81 -33.02
C GLY A 272 -22.47 7.56 -32.48
N ILE A 273 -21.40 7.14 -33.16
CA ILE A 273 -20.59 5.99 -32.77
C ILE A 273 -19.15 6.42 -32.61
N LEU A 274 -18.59 6.19 -31.42
CA LEU A 274 -17.18 6.37 -31.12
C LEU A 274 -16.54 5.02 -30.80
N THR A 275 -15.46 4.68 -31.50
CA THR A 275 -14.59 3.56 -31.14
C THR A 275 -13.17 4.06 -30.91
N PHE A 276 -12.59 3.71 -29.77
CA PHE A 276 -11.22 4.04 -29.40
C PHE A 276 -10.45 2.75 -29.09
N THR A 277 -9.36 2.49 -29.78
CA THR A 277 -8.49 1.33 -29.55
C THR A 277 -7.09 1.82 -29.25
N THR A 278 -6.51 1.37 -28.14
CA THR A 278 -5.14 1.70 -27.77
C THR A 278 -4.28 0.46 -27.61
N ASN A 279 -2.99 0.60 -27.91
CA ASN A 279 -2.00 -0.43 -27.70
C ASN A 279 -0.65 0.19 -27.26
N ASP A 280 0.24 -0.63 -26.69
CA ASP A 280 1.65 -0.33 -26.42
C ASP A 280 1.90 1.02 -25.70
N ASN A 281 1.54 1.11 -24.42
CA ASN A 281 1.80 2.27 -23.54
C ASN A 281 1.18 3.60 -24.00
N THR A 282 0.09 3.55 -24.76
CA THR A 282 -0.67 4.74 -25.16
C THR A 282 -1.38 5.41 -23.99
N THR A 283 -1.56 6.74 -24.06
CA THR A 283 -2.29 7.51 -23.05
C THR A 283 -3.49 8.28 -23.61
N ILE A 284 -4.63 8.19 -22.92
CA ILE A 284 -5.83 9.03 -23.13
C ILE A 284 -6.00 9.92 -21.90
N SER A 285 -6.20 11.23 -22.09
CA SER A 285 -6.49 12.18 -21.03
C SER A 285 -7.70 13.04 -21.37
N GLY A 286 -8.79 12.88 -20.63
CA GLY A 286 -10.03 13.63 -20.82
C GLY A 286 -11.27 12.82 -20.52
N ASP A 287 -12.38 13.52 -20.29
CA ASP A 287 -13.64 12.90 -19.90
C ASP A 287 -14.43 12.45 -21.16
N LEU A 288 -15.18 11.35 -21.02
CA LEU A 288 -16.13 10.88 -22.02
C LEU A 288 -17.56 11.20 -21.57
N THR A 289 -18.38 11.74 -22.46
CA THR A 289 -19.83 11.83 -22.31
C THR A 289 -20.55 11.13 -23.47
N THR A 290 -21.34 10.11 -23.16
CA THR A 290 -22.15 9.36 -24.13
C THR A 290 -23.63 9.52 -23.79
N LEU A 291 -24.42 10.17 -24.66
CA LEU A 291 -25.83 10.51 -24.41
C LEU A 291 -26.76 10.28 -25.60
N GLY A 292 -28.06 10.09 -25.32
CA GLY A 292 -29.03 9.75 -26.38
C GLY A 292 -28.73 8.37 -26.98
N GLY A 293 -29.26 8.00 -28.15
CA GLY A 293 -29.01 6.68 -28.75
C GLY A 293 -27.58 6.44 -29.27
N SER A 294 -26.57 7.13 -28.73
CA SER A 294 -25.17 7.02 -29.13
C SER A 294 -24.45 5.86 -28.45
N GLN A 295 -23.32 5.45 -29.04
CA GLN A 295 -22.52 4.33 -28.57
C GLN A 295 -21.04 4.71 -28.50
N SER A 296 -20.38 4.33 -27.41
CA SER A 296 -18.95 4.55 -27.22
C SER A 296 -18.27 3.25 -26.78
N THR A 297 -17.23 2.85 -27.50
CA THR A 297 -16.46 1.62 -27.21
C THR A 297 -14.98 1.95 -27.07
N PHE A 298 -14.39 1.64 -25.92
CA PHE A 298 -12.97 1.83 -25.63
C PHE A 298 -12.33 0.47 -25.36
N THR A 299 -11.23 0.17 -26.04
CA THR A 299 -10.39 -1.02 -25.78
C THR A 299 -8.96 -0.58 -25.56
N LEU A 300 -8.47 -0.73 -24.33
CA LEU A 300 -7.11 -0.39 -23.95
C LEU A 300 -6.30 -1.67 -23.76
N ASN A 301 -5.17 -1.77 -24.46
CA ASN A 301 -4.27 -2.94 -24.40
C ASN A 301 -2.85 -2.53 -24.03
N ASP A 302 -2.09 -3.50 -23.53
CA ASP A 302 -0.62 -3.44 -23.41
C ASP A 302 -0.14 -2.20 -22.65
N ALA A 303 -0.46 -2.16 -21.35
CA ALA A 303 -0.10 -1.08 -20.41
C ALA A 303 -0.61 0.32 -20.78
N SER A 304 -1.64 0.41 -21.63
CA SER A 304 -2.29 1.68 -21.96
C SER A 304 -3.03 2.28 -20.77
N ARG A 305 -3.16 3.60 -20.75
CA ARG A 305 -3.76 4.34 -19.64
C ARG A 305 -4.81 5.34 -20.10
N TRP A 306 -5.93 5.41 -19.38
CA TRP A 306 -6.89 6.50 -19.47
C TRP A 306 -7.03 7.22 -18.14
N VAL A 307 -6.92 8.54 -18.16
CA VAL A 307 -7.22 9.44 -17.06
C VAL A 307 -8.39 10.33 -17.44
N GLY A 308 -9.52 10.19 -16.76
CA GLY A 308 -10.75 10.91 -17.06
C GLY A 308 -11.99 10.14 -16.64
N ASN A 309 -13.09 10.85 -16.45
CA ASN A 309 -14.37 10.28 -16.06
C ASN A 309 -15.09 9.66 -17.27
N VAL A 310 -15.94 8.67 -16.99
CA VAL A 310 -16.77 8.01 -17.99
C VAL A 310 -18.24 8.27 -17.67
N ASN A 311 -18.86 9.18 -18.41
CA ASN A 311 -20.24 9.62 -18.20
C ASN A 311 -21.15 9.00 -19.26
N THR A 312 -22.02 8.08 -18.85
CA THR A 312 -23.06 7.49 -19.71
C THR A 312 -24.42 8.05 -19.32
N GLU A 313 -24.82 9.10 -20.02
CA GLU A 313 -26.05 9.88 -19.80
C GLU A 313 -27.27 9.22 -20.46
N PRO A 314 -28.52 9.57 -20.06
CA PRO A 314 -29.74 8.89 -20.50
C PRO A 314 -29.80 8.57 -22.00
N GLY A 315 -30.11 7.30 -22.30
CA GLY A 315 -30.16 6.73 -23.65
C GLY A 315 -28.82 6.18 -24.17
N GLY A 316 -27.69 6.64 -23.62
CA GLY A 316 -26.35 6.29 -24.09
C GLY A 316 -25.93 4.87 -23.71
N SER A 317 -24.95 4.35 -24.45
CA SER A 317 -24.33 3.05 -24.19
C SER A 317 -22.81 3.12 -24.27
N THR A 318 -22.13 2.74 -23.20
CA THR A 318 -20.66 2.77 -23.12
C THR A 318 -20.09 1.39 -22.83
N THR A 319 -19.04 1.00 -23.53
CA THR A 319 -18.27 -0.22 -23.24
C THR A 319 -16.79 0.13 -23.11
N VAL A 320 -16.16 -0.26 -22.00
CA VAL A 320 -14.73 -0.09 -21.76
C VAL A 320 -14.11 -1.44 -21.44
N THR A 321 -13.07 -1.80 -22.18
CA THR A 321 -12.28 -3.03 -21.95
C THR A 321 -10.83 -2.66 -21.67
N LEU A 322 -10.28 -3.14 -20.55
CA LEU A 322 -8.89 -2.96 -20.15
C LEU A 322 -8.18 -4.30 -20.17
N ASN A 323 -7.16 -4.45 -21.01
CA ASN A 323 -6.37 -5.67 -21.19
C ASN A 323 -4.91 -5.44 -20.83
N ASP A 324 -4.22 -6.52 -20.45
CA ASP A 324 -2.75 -6.58 -20.41
C ASP A 324 -2.09 -5.45 -19.61
N SER A 325 -2.51 -5.30 -18.37
CA SER A 325 -2.01 -4.30 -17.41
C SER A 325 -2.42 -2.85 -17.72
N SER A 326 -3.43 -2.67 -18.57
CA SER A 326 -4.01 -1.35 -18.84
C SER A 326 -4.83 -0.84 -17.66
N ASN A 327 -5.04 0.48 -17.60
CA ASN A 327 -5.71 1.08 -16.47
C ASN A 327 -6.56 2.30 -16.79
N LEU A 328 -7.60 2.49 -15.97
CA LEU A 328 -8.47 3.66 -15.98
C LEU A 328 -8.43 4.32 -14.59
N THR A 329 -8.16 5.61 -14.55
CA THR A 329 -8.31 6.44 -13.36
C THR A 329 -9.35 7.52 -13.61
N GLY A 330 -10.51 7.40 -12.97
CA GLY A 330 -11.64 8.30 -13.11
C GLY A 330 -12.92 7.67 -12.59
N ASP A 331 -13.92 8.51 -12.32
CA ASP A 331 -15.21 8.06 -11.81
C ASP A 331 -16.12 7.61 -12.95
N LEU A 332 -17.01 6.66 -12.63
CA LEU A 332 -17.96 6.08 -13.56
C LEU A 332 -19.36 6.60 -13.24
N PHE A 333 -20.00 7.27 -14.21
CA PHE A 333 -21.36 7.80 -14.06
C PHE A 333 -22.31 7.12 -15.04
N THR A 334 -23.48 6.70 -14.56
CA THR A 334 -24.54 6.17 -15.41
C THR A 334 -25.88 6.82 -15.07
N GLY A 335 -26.56 7.40 -16.06
CA GLY A 335 -27.88 8.01 -15.91
C GLY A 335 -29.04 7.03 -16.14
N ALA A 336 -30.26 7.52 -15.99
CA ALA A 336 -31.46 6.69 -16.05
C ALA A 336 -31.60 5.95 -17.40
N GLY A 337 -31.84 4.63 -17.33
CA GLY A 337 -32.10 3.80 -18.52
C GLY A 337 -30.89 3.56 -19.43
N THR A 338 -29.66 3.78 -18.96
CA THR A 338 -28.42 3.52 -19.70
C THR A 338 -27.81 2.17 -19.35
N THR A 339 -26.85 1.74 -20.16
CA THR A 339 -25.97 0.60 -19.85
C THR A 339 -24.52 1.00 -20.07
N ALA A 340 -23.69 0.86 -19.04
CA ALA A 340 -22.25 0.97 -19.13
C ALA A 340 -21.58 -0.34 -18.71
N THR A 341 -20.72 -0.88 -19.56
CA THR A 341 -20.04 -2.16 -19.34
C THR A 341 -18.54 -1.93 -19.20
N PHE A 342 -17.94 -2.42 -18.12
CA PHE A 342 -16.52 -2.36 -17.83
C PHE A 342 -15.95 -3.75 -17.66
N THR A 343 -14.99 -4.12 -18.51
CA THR A 343 -14.33 -5.42 -18.47
C THR A 343 -12.84 -5.22 -18.23
N LEU A 344 -12.31 -5.78 -17.15
CA LEU A 344 -10.90 -5.80 -16.82
C LEU A 344 -10.37 -7.21 -17.04
N ASN A 345 -9.31 -7.36 -17.83
CA ASN A 345 -8.65 -8.63 -18.09
C ASN A 345 -7.15 -8.56 -17.72
N GLY A 346 -6.53 -9.71 -17.42
CA GLY A 346 -5.10 -9.80 -17.13
C GLY A 346 -4.74 -9.17 -15.78
N ASN A 347 -3.81 -8.21 -15.79
CA ASN A 347 -3.39 -7.43 -14.60
C ASN A 347 -3.95 -6.00 -14.60
N SER A 348 -5.06 -5.77 -15.30
CA SER A 348 -5.63 -4.43 -15.50
C SER A 348 -6.37 -3.94 -14.27
N TRP A 349 -6.44 -2.62 -14.10
CA TRP A 349 -7.09 -2.04 -12.93
C TRP A 349 -7.90 -0.77 -13.22
N LEU A 350 -8.92 -0.57 -12.38
CA LEU A 350 -9.75 0.62 -12.34
C LEU A 350 -9.55 1.32 -10.99
N LYS A 351 -9.41 2.64 -11.00
CA LYS A 351 -9.40 3.46 -9.79
C LYS A 351 -10.40 4.60 -9.92
N GLY A 352 -11.43 4.57 -9.10
CA GLY A 352 -12.52 5.53 -9.14
C GLY A 352 -13.77 5.00 -8.44
N SER A 353 -14.73 5.89 -8.24
CA SER A 353 -16.03 5.59 -7.68
C SER A 353 -17.06 5.35 -8.77
N SER A 354 -18.22 4.79 -8.40
CA SER A 354 -19.37 4.68 -9.28
C SER A 354 -20.53 5.52 -8.75
N ALA A 355 -21.18 6.27 -9.64
CA ALA A 355 -22.39 7.02 -9.34
C ALA A 355 -23.44 6.67 -10.40
N ILE A 356 -24.34 5.77 -10.02
CA ILE A 356 -25.30 5.12 -10.91
C ILE A 356 -26.65 5.72 -10.59
N GLU A 357 -27.17 6.65 -11.36
CA GLU A 357 -28.47 7.27 -11.12
C GLU A 357 -29.53 6.60 -11.98
N TRP A 358 -30.09 5.48 -11.51
CA TRP A 358 -31.13 4.69 -12.22
C TRP A 358 -30.69 4.06 -13.56
N GLY A 359 -29.39 4.02 -13.83
CA GLY A 359 -28.78 3.32 -14.96
C GLY A 359 -28.31 1.92 -14.62
N ASN A 360 -27.67 1.24 -15.58
CA ASN A 360 -26.99 -0.02 -15.35
C ASN A 360 -25.48 0.12 -15.49
N ALA A 361 -24.73 -0.38 -14.51
CA ALA A 361 -23.29 -0.54 -14.62
C ALA A 361 -22.89 -2.00 -14.39
N ASP A 362 -22.31 -2.62 -15.41
CA ASP A 362 -21.86 -4.00 -15.38
C ASP A 362 -20.33 -4.02 -15.34
N ILE A 363 -19.76 -4.50 -14.23
CA ILE A 363 -18.32 -4.52 -13.99
C ILE A 363 -17.86 -5.97 -13.86
N SER A 364 -16.94 -6.38 -14.73
CA SER A 364 -16.35 -7.72 -14.74
C SER A 364 -14.83 -7.66 -14.56
N LEU A 365 -14.33 -8.32 -13.52
CA LEU A 365 -12.92 -8.47 -13.22
C LEU A 365 -12.49 -9.91 -13.54
N ASN A 366 -11.84 -10.08 -14.69
CA ASN A 366 -11.49 -11.37 -15.27
C ASN A 366 -9.98 -11.63 -15.15
N GLY A 367 -9.62 -12.50 -14.21
CA GLY A 367 -8.25 -12.93 -13.98
C GLY A 367 -7.69 -12.48 -12.64
N SER A 368 -6.70 -13.22 -12.16
CA SER A 368 -6.17 -13.12 -10.79
C SER A 368 -5.35 -11.85 -10.50
N GLY A 369 -5.05 -11.03 -11.51
CA GLY A 369 -4.35 -9.76 -11.35
C GLY A 369 -5.25 -8.53 -11.51
N THR A 370 -6.54 -8.72 -11.75
CA THR A 370 -7.47 -7.60 -11.96
C THR A 370 -7.88 -6.95 -10.64
N ALA A 371 -7.97 -5.62 -10.64
CA ALA A 371 -8.27 -4.87 -9.43
C ALA A 371 -9.19 -3.67 -9.65
N TRP A 372 -10.09 -3.42 -8.70
CA TRP A 372 -10.85 -2.17 -8.60
C TRP A 372 -10.58 -1.47 -7.26
N TYR A 373 -10.03 -0.27 -7.33
CA TYR A 373 -9.79 0.60 -6.19
C TYR A 373 -10.95 1.60 -6.03
N VAL A 374 -11.89 1.28 -5.15
CA VAL A 374 -13.07 2.10 -4.87
C VAL A 374 -12.66 3.25 -3.95
N THR A 375 -12.72 4.48 -4.45
CA THR A 375 -12.18 5.66 -3.76
C THR A 375 -13.18 6.34 -2.82
N GLN A 376 -14.48 6.26 -3.10
CA GLN A 376 -15.58 6.83 -2.31
C GLN A 376 -16.77 5.87 -2.32
N SER A 377 -17.73 6.11 -1.41
CA SER A 377 -19.01 5.41 -1.47
C SER A 377 -19.71 5.71 -2.79
N ASN A 378 -20.41 4.72 -3.36
CA ASN A 378 -21.25 5.02 -4.51
C ASN A 378 -22.35 6.02 -4.14
N ARG A 379 -22.62 6.97 -5.04
CA ARG A 379 -23.37 8.19 -4.73
C ARG A 379 -24.83 7.88 -4.42
N ILE A 380 -25.22 7.95 -3.15
CA ILE A 380 -26.64 7.84 -2.74
C ILE A 380 -27.39 9.11 -3.19
N SER A 381 -28.01 9.08 -4.37
CA SER A 381 -28.99 10.10 -4.75
C SER A 381 -30.28 9.83 -3.99
N ALA A 382 -30.60 10.68 -3.00
CA ALA A 382 -31.92 10.67 -2.38
C ALA A 382 -32.94 11.08 -3.44
N ALA A 383 -33.77 10.13 -3.89
CA ALA A 383 -34.91 10.45 -4.71
C ALA A 383 -35.77 11.50 -4.00
N ASN A 384 -36.03 12.64 -4.65
CA ASN A 384 -36.89 13.70 -4.15
C ASN A 384 -38.23 13.11 -3.65
N GLY A 385 -38.40 13.02 -2.32
CA GLY A 385 -39.68 12.72 -1.68
C GLY A 385 -40.06 11.26 -1.43
N ALA A 386 -39.19 10.26 -1.64
CA ALA A 386 -39.52 8.87 -1.32
C ALA A 386 -39.13 8.49 0.13
N THR A 387 -40.12 8.32 1.01
CA THR A 387 -39.95 7.86 2.40
C THR A 387 -39.74 6.35 2.51
N GLY A 388 -38.82 5.80 1.72
CA GLY A 388 -38.45 4.39 1.73
C GLY A 388 -37.11 4.19 1.02
N THR A 389 -36.15 3.57 1.70
CA THR A 389 -34.81 3.22 1.24
C THR A 389 -34.84 2.43 -0.07
N GLN A 390 -34.70 3.12 -1.21
CA GLN A 390 -34.24 2.54 -2.46
C GLN A 390 -32.78 2.94 -2.67
N TYR A 391 -31.91 1.97 -2.92
CA TYR A 391 -30.50 2.18 -3.28
C TYR A 391 -30.47 2.75 -4.71
N ALA A 392 -30.59 4.07 -4.84
CA ALA A 392 -30.69 4.73 -6.14
C ALA A 392 -29.43 4.58 -7.01
N SER A 393 -28.29 4.17 -6.40
CA SER A 393 -27.00 3.93 -7.06
C SER A 393 -26.33 2.66 -6.56
N ALA A 394 -26.44 1.58 -7.33
CA ALA A 394 -25.75 0.32 -7.08
C ALA A 394 -25.17 -0.22 -8.39
N VAL A 395 -24.01 -0.88 -8.32
CA VAL A 395 -23.47 -1.63 -9.47
C VAL A 395 -24.45 -2.73 -9.82
N SER A 396 -24.94 -2.77 -11.06
CA SER A 396 -25.98 -3.71 -11.49
C SER A 396 -25.47 -5.14 -11.44
N ASN A 397 -24.30 -5.40 -12.02
CA ASN A 397 -23.65 -6.69 -11.97
C ASN A 397 -22.16 -6.51 -11.66
N LEU A 398 -21.69 -7.12 -10.58
CA LEU A 398 -20.27 -7.24 -10.26
C LEU A 398 -19.85 -8.70 -10.34
N SER A 399 -19.09 -9.05 -11.37
CA SER A 399 -18.54 -10.40 -11.56
C SER A 399 -17.06 -10.42 -11.24
N LEU A 400 -16.64 -11.30 -10.33
CA LEU A 400 -15.27 -11.40 -9.87
C LEU A 400 -14.72 -12.81 -10.09
N SER A 401 -13.69 -12.93 -10.91
CA SER A 401 -12.96 -14.20 -11.07
C SER A 401 -12.10 -14.52 -9.85
N ASP A 402 -11.60 -15.76 -9.80
CA ASP A 402 -10.62 -16.17 -8.78
C ASP A 402 -9.39 -15.27 -8.81
N GLY A 403 -9.00 -14.79 -7.62
CA GLY A 403 -7.88 -13.88 -7.46
C GLY A 403 -8.16 -12.41 -7.83
N ALA A 404 -9.31 -12.05 -8.39
CA ALA A 404 -9.68 -10.64 -8.60
C ALA A 404 -9.83 -9.89 -7.26
N TRP A 405 -9.54 -8.59 -7.23
CA TRP A 405 -9.59 -7.78 -6.02
C TRP A 405 -10.46 -6.54 -6.14
N VAL A 406 -11.23 -6.26 -5.09
CA VAL A 406 -11.90 -4.97 -4.88
C VAL A 406 -11.40 -4.38 -3.56
N TYR A 407 -10.79 -3.20 -3.62
CA TYR A 407 -10.23 -2.51 -2.46
C TYR A 407 -11.11 -1.32 -2.09
N LEU A 408 -11.74 -1.37 -0.90
CA LEU A 408 -12.59 -0.29 -0.40
C LEU A 408 -11.73 0.73 0.36
N GLY A 409 -11.76 1.99 -0.07
CA GLY A 409 -11.09 3.09 0.63
C GLY A 409 -9.56 3.06 0.57
N ALA A 410 -9.00 2.44 -0.48
CA ALA A 410 -7.56 2.21 -0.68
C ALA A 410 -6.65 3.46 -0.64
N GLN A 411 -7.22 4.67 -0.60
CA GLN A 411 -6.44 5.91 -0.52
C GLN A 411 -6.01 6.28 0.91
N ASN A 412 -6.67 5.75 1.95
CA ASN A 412 -6.40 6.15 3.34
C ASN A 412 -6.51 4.96 4.28
N TYR A 413 -5.42 4.47 4.86
CA TYR A 413 -5.52 3.46 5.94
C TYR A 413 -5.94 4.06 7.29
N ASN A 414 -6.02 5.40 7.39
CA ASN A 414 -6.45 6.08 8.60
C ASN A 414 -7.98 6.30 8.61
N MET A 415 -8.67 5.56 9.47
CA MET A 415 -10.10 5.72 9.73
C MET A 415 -10.33 6.78 10.82
N ASN A 416 -10.74 7.98 10.42
CA ASN A 416 -11.21 9.03 11.34
C ASN A 416 -12.74 8.91 11.57
N GLY A 417 -13.22 7.74 11.99
CA GLY A 417 -14.65 7.43 12.11
C GLY A 417 -15.39 7.43 10.76
N ALA A 418 -16.73 7.62 10.82
CA ALA A 418 -17.63 7.52 9.67
C ALA A 418 -17.32 8.46 8.48
N ALA A 419 -16.49 9.48 8.65
CA ALA A 419 -16.15 10.45 7.60
C ALA A 419 -15.37 9.85 6.41
N ASN A 420 -14.63 8.75 6.63
CA ASN A 420 -13.79 8.09 5.63
C ASN A 420 -14.31 6.70 5.22
N ARG A 421 -15.55 6.38 5.58
CA ARG A 421 -16.21 5.12 5.24
C ARG A 421 -16.51 5.03 3.74
N VAL A 422 -16.19 3.88 3.15
CA VAL A 422 -16.63 3.50 1.81
C VAL A 422 -17.69 2.40 1.92
N GLN A 423 -18.89 2.71 1.45
CA GLN A 423 -19.93 1.72 1.20
C GLN A 423 -19.98 1.40 -0.30
N LEU A 424 -19.96 0.12 -0.64
CA LEU A 424 -20.13 -0.35 -2.00
C LEU A 424 -21.47 -1.10 -2.11
N ASP A 425 -22.46 -0.47 -2.74
CA ASP A 425 -23.75 -1.08 -3.05
C ASP A 425 -23.73 -1.83 -4.40
N ILE A 426 -24.13 -3.11 -4.38
CA ILE A 426 -24.14 -4.05 -5.51
C ILE A 426 -25.53 -4.69 -5.60
N LEU A 427 -26.11 -4.72 -6.79
CA LEU A 427 -27.36 -5.42 -7.03
C LEU A 427 -27.12 -6.92 -7.19
N ASN A 428 -26.28 -7.35 -8.14
CA ASN A 428 -25.94 -8.76 -8.35
C ASN A 428 -24.43 -8.98 -8.21
N LEU A 429 -24.03 -9.77 -7.23
CA LEU A 429 -22.63 -10.19 -7.04
C LEU A 429 -22.48 -11.65 -7.49
N SER A 430 -21.43 -11.95 -8.26
CA SER A 430 -21.12 -13.32 -8.69
C SER A 430 -19.63 -13.64 -8.69
N GLY A 431 -19.31 -14.93 -8.59
CA GLY A 431 -17.95 -15.45 -8.78
C GLY A 431 -17.25 -15.78 -7.45
N ASN A 432 -15.95 -15.53 -7.38
CA ASN A 432 -15.13 -15.92 -6.22
C ASN A 432 -13.94 -15.01 -5.92
N GLY A 433 -14.03 -13.73 -6.26
CA GLY A 433 -13.00 -12.74 -5.95
C GLY A 433 -12.91 -12.32 -4.47
N ASN A 434 -11.98 -11.41 -4.22
CA ASN A 434 -11.59 -10.94 -2.90
C ASN A 434 -12.00 -9.47 -2.70
N PHE A 435 -12.34 -9.13 -1.46
CA PHE A 435 -12.55 -7.77 -1.02
C PHE A 435 -11.56 -7.43 0.10
N GLU A 436 -10.92 -6.27 0.02
CA GLU A 436 -10.23 -5.67 1.15
C GLU A 436 -11.07 -4.52 1.69
N LEU A 437 -11.29 -4.53 3.00
CA LEU A 437 -12.14 -3.54 3.67
C LEU A 437 -11.62 -3.25 5.08
N ARG A 438 -11.96 -2.06 5.57
CA ARG A 438 -11.43 -1.55 6.83
C ARG A 438 -12.57 -1.44 7.85
N PRO A 439 -12.61 -2.27 8.91
CA PRO A 439 -13.53 -2.03 10.00
C PRO A 439 -13.09 -0.83 10.83
N HIS A 440 -14.04 -0.16 11.44
CA HIS A 440 -13.79 0.80 12.50
C HIS A 440 -14.76 0.52 13.65
N VAL A 441 -14.21 0.27 14.84
CA VAL A 441 -14.98 -0.08 16.03
C VAL A 441 -15.46 1.20 16.68
N ASN A 442 -16.76 1.45 16.63
CA ASN A 442 -17.37 2.59 17.31
C ASN A 442 -18.13 2.12 18.56
N GLY A 443 -17.63 2.52 19.73
CA GLY A 443 -18.11 2.04 21.03
C GLY A 443 -17.26 0.88 21.58
N ILE A 444 -17.65 0.38 22.76
CA ILE A 444 -17.02 -0.78 23.41
C ILE A 444 -18.15 -1.74 23.83
N GLY A 445 -18.00 -3.02 23.50
CA GLY A 445 -18.90 -4.09 23.88
C GLY A 445 -20.25 -4.11 23.20
N VAL A 446 -21.29 -4.55 23.93
CA VAL A 446 -22.63 -4.71 23.37
C VAL A 446 -23.15 -3.37 22.85
N GLY A 447 -23.54 -3.35 21.57
CA GLY A 447 -23.98 -2.14 20.88
C GLY A 447 -22.86 -1.37 20.19
N ALA A 448 -21.60 -1.80 20.31
CA ALA A 448 -20.55 -1.36 19.39
C ALA A 448 -20.85 -1.87 17.98
N TYR A 449 -20.63 -1.02 17.00
CA TYR A 449 -20.94 -1.31 15.60
C TYR A 449 -19.77 -0.90 14.71
N ASN A 450 -19.76 -1.47 13.50
CA ASN A 450 -18.85 -1.06 12.45
C ASN A 450 -19.38 0.21 11.78
N ASP A 451 -18.69 1.33 11.90
CA ASP A 451 -18.87 2.52 11.06
C ASP A 451 -17.73 2.70 10.05
N GLY A 452 -16.94 1.65 9.84
CA GLY A 452 -16.00 1.52 8.73
C GLY A 452 -16.67 1.04 7.45
N ASP A 453 -15.86 0.51 6.54
CA ASP A 453 -16.30 0.10 5.21
C ASP A 453 -17.37 -0.99 5.27
N LEU A 454 -18.27 -0.99 4.28
CA LEU A 454 -19.37 -1.94 4.19
C LEU A 454 -19.60 -2.37 2.74
N ILE A 455 -19.77 -3.67 2.55
CA ILE A 455 -20.30 -4.22 1.31
C ILE A 455 -21.81 -4.37 1.49
N HIS A 456 -22.58 -3.75 0.61
CA HIS A 456 -24.03 -3.93 0.54
C HIS A 456 -24.36 -4.70 -0.73
N VAL A 457 -25.00 -5.86 -0.60
CA VAL A 457 -25.35 -6.72 -1.74
C VAL A 457 -26.80 -7.16 -1.68
N THR A 458 -27.52 -7.01 -2.80
CA THR A 458 -28.92 -7.42 -2.90
C THR A 458 -29.07 -8.89 -3.21
N ASN A 459 -28.46 -9.35 -4.31
CA ASN A 459 -28.44 -10.73 -4.77
C ASN A 459 -27.00 -11.24 -4.79
N THR A 460 -26.73 -12.27 -4.00
CA THR A 460 -25.38 -12.77 -3.75
C THR A 460 -25.23 -14.18 -4.30
N GLY A 461 -24.39 -14.34 -5.32
CA GLY A 461 -24.00 -15.63 -5.89
C GLY A 461 -22.50 -15.89 -5.73
N GLY A 462 -22.13 -17.15 -5.52
CA GLY A 462 -20.71 -17.55 -5.42
C GLY A 462 -20.11 -17.46 -4.02
N SER A 463 -18.77 -17.49 -3.94
CA SER A 463 -18.00 -17.64 -2.71
C SER A 463 -16.83 -16.66 -2.67
N HIS A 464 -16.91 -15.65 -1.81
CA HIS A 464 -15.96 -14.54 -1.78
C HIS A 464 -15.08 -14.56 -0.52
N SER A 465 -13.92 -13.92 -0.60
CA SER A 465 -13.02 -13.74 0.54
C SER A 465 -12.91 -12.29 0.98
N LEU A 466 -12.83 -12.07 2.30
CA LEU A 466 -12.68 -10.76 2.92
C LEU A 466 -11.31 -10.66 3.60
N LEU A 467 -10.50 -9.69 3.19
CA LEU A 467 -9.26 -9.32 3.85
C LEU A 467 -9.50 -8.11 4.75
N VAL A 468 -9.19 -8.26 6.03
CA VAL A 468 -9.09 -7.16 6.99
C VAL A 468 -7.64 -7.10 7.47
N PRO A 469 -6.82 -6.16 6.97
CA PRO A 469 -5.39 -6.14 7.25
C PRO A 469 -5.11 -5.51 8.62
N SER A 470 -5.20 -6.33 9.69
CA SER A 470 -5.21 -5.87 11.08
C SER A 470 -3.97 -5.06 11.48
N ALA A 471 -2.79 -5.48 11.03
CA ALA A 471 -1.52 -4.80 11.32
C ALA A 471 -1.41 -3.45 10.59
N GLN A 472 -1.79 -3.40 9.31
CA GLN A 472 -1.77 -2.18 8.49
C GLN A 472 -2.77 -1.14 9.01
N LEU A 473 -3.90 -1.60 9.55
CA LEU A 473 -4.95 -0.77 10.14
C LEU A 473 -4.70 -0.41 11.60
N GLY A 474 -3.64 -0.93 12.23
CA GLY A 474 -3.34 -0.66 13.64
C GLY A 474 -4.42 -1.15 14.60
N LEU A 475 -5.18 -2.19 14.22
CA LEU A 475 -6.32 -2.69 15.00
C LEU A 475 -5.92 -3.25 16.37
N GLY A 476 -4.64 -3.57 16.58
CA GLY A 476 -4.12 -3.97 17.88
C GLY A 476 -4.24 -2.87 18.95
N SER A 477 -4.37 -1.59 18.57
CA SER A 477 -4.57 -0.47 19.51
C SER A 477 -6.02 -0.19 19.90
N VAL A 478 -6.98 -0.88 19.26
CA VAL A 478 -8.41 -0.64 19.46
C VAL A 478 -8.86 -1.17 20.83
N ALA A 479 -9.65 -0.38 21.53
CA ALA A 479 -10.26 -0.76 22.80
C ALA A 479 -11.50 -1.63 22.55
N VAL A 480 -11.47 -2.87 23.04
CA VAL A 480 -12.57 -3.84 22.90
C VAL A 480 -12.77 -4.63 24.19
N ASN A 481 -13.95 -5.22 24.38
CA ASN A 481 -14.23 -6.14 25.49
C ASN A 481 -14.65 -7.55 25.01
N GLY A 482 -14.64 -7.80 23.69
CA GLY A 482 -14.94 -9.10 23.09
C GLY A 482 -16.44 -9.35 22.85
N GLN A 483 -17.28 -8.33 23.02
CA GLN A 483 -18.73 -8.39 22.76
C GLN A 483 -19.14 -7.57 21.52
N GLU A 484 -18.17 -6.97 20.83
CA GLU A 484 -18.41 -6.19 19.61
C GLU A 484 -18.90 -7.09 18.48
N VAL A 485 -19.89 -6.60 17.71
CA VAL A 485 -20.42 -7.28 16.52
C VAL A 485 -20.35 -6.34 15.33
N LEU A 486 -19.36 -6.57 14.46
CA LEU A 486 -18.98 -5.62 13.41
C LEU A 486 -19.48 -6.11 12.05
N LYS A 487 -20.55 -5.51 11.53
CA LYS A 487 -21.11 -5.87 10.22
C LYS A 487 -20.14 -5.49 9.10
N LEU A 488 -19.71 -6.46 8.30
CA LEU A 488 -18.86 -6.22 7.11
C LEU A 488 -19.64 -6.33 5.81
N VAL A 489 -20.63 -7.23 5.78
CA VAL A 489 -21.49 -7.44 4.61
C VAL A 489 -22.94 -7.39 5.01
N HIS A 490 -23.69 -6.48 4.40
CA HIS A 490 -25.14 -6.50 4.36
C HIS A 490 -25.57 -7.29 3.13
N SER A 491 -26.01 -8.54 3.31
CA SER A 491 -26.68 -9.33 2.26
C SER A 491 -28.19 -9.26 2.48
N VAL A 492 -28.93 -8.76 1.48
CA VAL A 492 -30.41 -8.61 1.53
C VAL A 492 -31.11 -9.95 1.29
N ASP A 493 -30.58 -10.77 0.37
CA ASP A 493 -31.10 -12.09 0.06
C ASP A 493 -30.67 -13.19 1.06
N GLY A 494 -29.69 -12.90 1.92
CA GLY A 494 -29.05 -13.88 2.80
C GLY A 494 -28.22 -14.93 2.05
N GLY A 495 -28.00 -14.73 0.74
CA GLY A 495 -27.33 -15.65 -0.16
C GLY A 495 -25.81 -15.52 -0.16
N GLY A 496 -25.16 -16.35 -0.98
CA GLY A 496 -23.70 -16.39 -1.14
C GLY A 496 -22.93 -16.88 0.08
N SER A 497 -21.60 -17.01 -0.07
CA SER A 497 -20.70 -17.39 1.01
C SER A 497 -19.55 -16.40 1.11
N PHE A 498 -19.25 -15.94 2.32
CA PHE A 498 -18.08 -15.12 2.60
C PHE A 498 -17.16 -15.83 3.60
N SER A 499 -15.86 -15.72 3.39
CA SER A 499 -14.85 -16.24 4.32
C SER A 499 -13.75 -15.21 4.54
N LEU A 500 -12.99 -15.32 5.62
CA LEU A 500 -11.78 -14.51 5.76
C LEU A 500 -10.72 -15.03 4.80
N TYR A 501 -9.97 -14.10 4.20
CA TYR A 501 -8.94 -14.41 3.23
C TYR A 501 -7.92 -15.42 3.79
N GLN A 502 -7.70 -16.52 3.05
CA GLN A 502 -6.87 -17.66 3.48
C GLN A 502 -7.30 -18.32 4.81
N GLY A 503 -8.55 -18.14 5.25
CA GLY A 503 -9.05 -18.65 6.52
C GLY A 503 -8.40 -18.02 7.76
N LYS A 504 -7.65 -16.92 7.59
CA LYS A 504 -6.95 -16.24 8.69
C LYS A 504 -7.95 -15.39 9.48
N SER A 505 -7.91 -15.49 10.80
CA SER A 505 -8.71 -14.64 11.69
C SER A 505 -8.15 -13.21 11.73
N VAL A 506 -8.86 -12.30 12.42
CA VAL A 506 -8.49 -10.89 12.53
C VAL A 506 -8.26 -10.53 13.99
N ASP A 507 -7.08 -10.03 14.34
CA ASP A 507 -6.84 -9.54 15.70
C ASP A 507 -7.31 -8.08 15.83
N ILE A 508 -8.19 -7.81 16.79
CA ILE A 508 -8.66 -6.46 17.15
C ILE A 508 -8.49 -6.31 18.65
N GLY A 509 -7.70 -5.32 19.07
CA GLY A 509 -7.26 -5.18 20.45
C GLY A 509 -6.64 -6.47 20.98
N GLN A 510 -7.16 -6.96 22.10
CA GLN A 510 -6.67 -8.15 22.80
C GLN A 510 -7.36 -9.46 22.39
N TYR A 511 -8.30 -9.45 21.44
CA TYR A 511 -9.03 -10.65 21.02
C TYR A 511 -8.82 -10.97 19.54
N THR A 512 -9.13 -12.22 19.19
CA THR A 512 -9.18 -12.68 17.80
C THR A 512 -10.64 -12.75 17.36
N TYR A 513 -10.94 -12.23 16.18
CA TYR A 513 -12.27 -12.16 15.59
C TYR A 513 -12.37 -13.10 14.38
N LYS A 514 -13.52 -13.75 14.26
CA LYS A 514 -13.90 -14.61 13.15
C LYS A 514 -15.08 -14.02 12.40
N LEU A 515 -15.20 -14.38 11.13
CA LEU A 515 -16.34 -14.03 10.31
C LEU A 515 -17.45 -15.06 10.51
N ILE A 516 -18.65 -14.61 10.87
CA ILE A 516 -19.85 -15.44 10.98
C ILE A 516 -20.97 -14.85 10.14
N GLN A 517 -21.83 -15.72 9.59
CA GLN A 517 -23.15 -15.31 9.12
C GLN A 517 -24.12 -15.42 10.29
N ASN A 518 -24.84 -14.35 10.59
CA ASN A 518 -25.86 -14.35 11.63
C ASN A 518 -27.22 -14.80 11.07
N SER A 519 -28.19 -15.05 11.95
CA SER A 519 -29.56 -15.45 11.61
C SER A 519 -30.33 -14.44 10.74
N ASP A 520 -29.87 -13.19 10.66
CA ASP A 520 -30.39 -12.15 9.76
C ASP A 520 -29.82 -12.22 8.33
N GLY A 521 -28.95 -13.19 8.04
CA GLY A 521 -28.32 -13.39 6.73
C GLY A 521 -27.10 -12.51 6.47
N HIS A 522 -26.77 -11.56 7.35
CA HIS A 522 -25.62 -10.67 7.20
C HIS A 522 -24.34 -11.26 7.80
N TRP A 523 -23.18 -10.72 7.39
CA TRP A 523 -21.87 -11.21 7.82
C TRP A 523 -21.17 -10.23 8.76
N TYR A 524 -20.69 -10.76 9.86
CA TYR A 524 -20.13 -10.00 10.96
C TYR A 524 -18.77 -10.55 11.39
N LEU A 525 -17.85 -9.66 11.77
CA LEU A 525 -16.74 -10.01 12.64
C LEU A 525 -17.24 -10.05 14.08
N VAL A 526 -17.01 -11.18 14.75
CA VAL A 526 -17.28 -11.39 16.17
C VAL A 526 -16.07 -12.03 16.84
N ALA A 527 -15.84 -11.73 18.11
CA ALA A 527 -14.75 -12.33 18.86
C ALA A 527 -14.94 -13.86 18.97
N ASP A 528 -13.85 -14.60 18.81
CA ASP A 528 -13.86 -16.05 18.92
C ASP A 528 -14.16 -16.49 20.36
N GLY A 529 -15.28 -17.16 20.58
CA GLY A 529 -15.79 -17.49 21.92
C GLY A 529 -16.64 -16.40 22.59
N GLY A 530 -16.90 -15.27 21.91
CA GLY A 530 -17.76 -14.18 22.39
C GLY A 530 -19.27 -14.42 22.15
N VAL A 531 -20.10 -13.44 22.51
CA VAL A 531 -21.57 -13.51 22.33
C VAL A 531 -21.92 -13.47 20.84
N THR A 532 -22.60 -14.50 20.35
CA THR A 532 -22.83 -14.73 18.91
C THR A 532 -24.14 -14.17 18.35
N ASN A 533 -24.89 -13.31 19.06
CA ASN A 533 -26.24 -12.92 18.61
C ASN A 533 -26.61 -11.44 18.85
N PRO A 534 -26.68 -10.60 17.80
CA PRO A 534 -27.21 -9.23 17.85
C PRO A 534 -28.73 -9.11 18.07
N GLY A 535 -29.50 -10.21 17.99
CA GLY A 535 -30.96 -10.16 17.81
C GLY A 535 -31.86 -10.64 18.97
N GLY A 536 -31.34 -10.83 20.19
CA GLY A 536 -32.09 -11.44 21.30
C GLY A 536 -32.78 -10.47 22.27
N GLY A 537 -33.65 -9.56 21.81
CA GLY A 537 -34.56 -8.80 22.67
C GLY A 537 -35.75 -9.66 23.12
N GLY A 538 -36.05 -9.71 24.42
CA GLY A 538 -36.84 -10.78 25.04
C GLY A 538 -38.34 -10.87 24.69
N GLY A 539 -38.90 -12.06 24.93
CA GLY A 539 -40.34 -12.29 25.06
C GLY A 539 -40.80 -13.71 24.69
N GLY A 540 -41.28 -14.48 25.68
CA GLY A 540 -42.23 -15.58 25.47
C GLY A 540 -41.76 -16.98 25.85
N GLY A 541 -42.34 -17.53 26.93
CA GLY A 541 -42.08 -18.90 27.41
C GLY A 541 -42.68 -20.00 26.54
N GLY A 542 -42.03 -21.18 26.58
CA GLY A 542 -42.51 -22.42 25.97
C GLY A 542 -41.54 -23.57 26.24
N SER A 543 -41.99 -24.54 27.04
CA SER A 543 -41.27 -25.76 27.43
C SER A 543 -41.05 -26.73 26.26
N GLY A 544 -39.83 -27.26 26.09
CA GLY A 544 -39.53 -28.37 25.18
C GLY A 544 -38.04 -28.71 25.02
N SER A 545 -37.59 -29.75 25.73
CA SER A 545 -36.31 -30.48 25.60
C SER A 545 -35.97 -30.89 24.15
N GLY A 546 -34.74 -30.93 23.63
CA GLY A 546 -33.39 -30.73 24.17
C GLY A 546 -32.35 -31.02 23.06
N GLY A 547 -31.17 -30.40 23.13
CA GLY A 547 -30.04 -30.70 22.23
C GLY A 547 -29.04 -29.55 22.00
N GLY A 548 -28.29 -29.16 23.04
CA GLY A 548 -26.96 -28.55 22.88
C GLY A 548 -26.86 -27.05 22.56
N GLY A 549 -27.65 -26.20 23.22
CA GLY A 549 -27.46 -24.73 23.20
C GLY A 549 -26.54 -24.24 24.32
N GLY A 550 -25.51 -23.48 23.97
CA GLY A 550 -24.77 -22.64 24.91
C GLY A 550 -25.48 -21.30 25.08
N THR A 551 -26.28 -21.16 26.13
CA THR A 551 -26.79 -19.87 26.62
C THR A 551 -25.64 -19.08 27.23
N GLY A 552 -25.57 -17.78 26.92
CA GLY A 552 -24.51 -16.89 27.37
C GLY A 552 -24.16 -16.99 28.86
N THR A 553 -22.90 -17.25 29.13
CA THR A 553 -22.24 -16.93 30.38
C THR A 553 -21.31 -15.75 30.10
N GLY A 554 -21.27 -14.75 30.99
CA GLY A 554 -20.45 -13.55 30.85
C GLY A 554 -18.95 -13.79 30.98
N VAL A 555 -18.42 -14.83 30.34
CA VAL A 555 -16.99 -15.13 30.24
C VAL A 555 -16.47 -14.40 29.01
N PRO A 556 -15.53 -13.45 29.14
CA PRO A 556 -14.88 -12.82 28.00
C PRO A 556 -14.19 -13.88 27.14
N PRO A 557 -14.12 -13.69 25.80
CA PRO A 557 -13.39 -14.60 24.92
C PRO A 557 -11.91 -14.69 25.29
N ASP A 558 -11.25 -15.75 24.84
CA ASP A 558 -9.81 -15.96 25.11
C ASP A 558 -8.97 -14.86 24.43
N LEU A 559 -7.87 -14.49 25.08
CA LEU A 559 -6.92 -13.51 24.57
C LEU A 559 -6.27 -14.00 23.27
N ASN A 560 -6.03 -13.07 22.34
CA ASN A 560 -5.20 -13.36 21.17
C ASN A 560 -3.73 -13.60 21.59
N ARG A 561 -2.95 -14.22 20.71
CA ARG A 561 -1.57 -14.63 21.01
C ARG A 561 -0.68 -13.46 21.48
N PRO A 562 -0.70 -12.26 20.84
CA PRO A 562 0.00 -11.10 21.37
C PRO A 562 -0.41 -10.70 22.80
N ALA A 563 -1.70 -10.65 23.09
CA ALA A 563 -2.21 -10.28 24.40
C ALA A 563 -1.90 -11.33 25.47
N GLU A 564 -2.02 -12.62 25.15
CA GLU A 564 -1.63 -13.73 26.01
C GLU A 564 -0.12 -13.72 26.28
N THR A 565 0.69 -13.52 25.24
CA THR A 565 2.15 -13.40 25.36
C THR A 565 2.51 -12.23 26.27
N SER A 566 1.86 -11.07 26.09
CA SER A 566 2.08 -9.89 26.96
C SER A 566 1.65 -10.14 28.41
N SER A 567 0.58 -10.92 28.65
CA SER A 567 0.13 -11.31 29.99
C SER A 567 1.08 -12.30 30.66
N ASN A 568 1.69 -13.22 29.91
CA ASN A 568 2.71 -14.11 30.46
C ASN A 568 3.90 -13.36 31.06
N PHE A 569 4.22 -12.16 30.56
CA PHE A 569 5.28 -11.34 31.17
C PHE A 569 4.93 -10.83 32.55
N ILE A 570 3.66 -10.69 32.87
CA ILE A 570 3.21 -10.31 34.21
C ILE A 570 3.60 -11.43 35.18
N THR A 571 3.33 -12.69 34.80
CA THR A 571 3.81 -13.87 35.52
C THR A 571 5.33 -13.91 35.59
N THR A 572 6.06 -13.64 34.49
CA THR A 572 7.53 -13.58 34.51
C THR A 572 8.08 -12.51 35.48
N ASN A 573 7.47 -11.32 35.49
CA ASN A 573 7.82 -10.23 36.41
C ASN A 573 7.55 -10.60 37.87
N TYR A 574 6.48 -11.34 38.12
CA TYR A 574 6.21 -11.90 39.43
C TYR A 574 7.29 -12.93 39.80
N VAL A 575 7.45 -14.02 39.04
CA VAL A 575 8.31 -15.16 39.43
C VAL A 575 9.80 -14.80 39.54
N ILE A 576 10.30 -13.81 38.80
CA ILE A 576 11.71 -13.41 38.90
C ILE A 576 12.06 -12.88 40.30
N THR A 577 11.14 -12.17 40.95
CA THR A 577 11.36 -11.67 42.30
C THR A 577 11.49 -12.81 43.30
N TYR A 578 10.73 -13.91 43.12
CA TYR A 578 10.80 -15.15 43.92
C TYR A 578 12.06 -15.97 43.65
N ILE A 579 12.52 -16.03 42.40
CA ILE A 579 13.78 -16.68 42.05
C ILE A 579 14.94 -15.99 42.77
N GLU A 580 14.87 -14.66 42.88
CA GLU A 580 15.84 -13.86 43.61
C GLU A 580 15.57 -13.78 45.13
N LEU A 581 14.55 -14.47 45.67
CA LEU A 581 14.39 -14.63 47.12
C LEU A 581 15.38 -15.66 47.66
N GLN A 582 15.95 -15.36 48.82
CA GLN A 582 17.06 -16.13 49.36
C GLN A 582 16.93 -16.18 50.88
N THR A 583 17.21 -17.35 51.45
CA THR A 583 17.52 -17.47 52.88
C THR A 583 18.96 -17.08 53.16
N LEU A 584 19.28 -16.79 54.41
CA LEU A 584 20.66 -16.52 54.86
C LEU A 584 21.63 -17.60 54.35
N LEU A 585 21.27 -18.88 54.56
CA LEU A 585 22.11 -20.02 54.20
C LEU A 585 22.29 -20.16 52.69
N GLN A 586 21.23 -19.91 51.90
CA GLN A 586 21.32 -19.90 50.44
C GLN A 586 22.17 -18.76 49.91
N ARG A 587 22.22 -17.59 50.59
CA ARG A 587 22.98 -16.41 50.16
C ARG A 587 24.45 -16.47 50.55
N MET A 588 24.74 -16.87 51.78
CA MET A 588 26.06 -16.66 52.38
C MET A 588 26.71 -17.93 52.97
N GLY A 589 26.05 -19.09 52.90
CA GLY A 589 26.55 -20.32 53.51
C GLY A 589 26.54 -20.28 55.05
N ASP A 590 27.32 -21.16 55.70
CA ASP A 590 27.44 -21.14 57.17
C ASP A 590 28.43 -20.04 57.61
N LEU A 591 27.91 -18.98 58.21
CA LEU A 591 28.69 -17.80 58.64
C LEU A 591 29.20 -17.86 60.08
N ARG A 592 28.99 -18.99 60.76
CA ARG A 592 29.18 -19.05 62.22
C ARG A 592 30.64 -19.09 62.67
N HIS A 593 31.58 -19.25 61.73
CA HIS A 593 33.02 -19.41 61.97
C HIS A 593 33.85 -18.18 61.52
N THR A 594 33.22 -17.13 60.97
CA THR A 594 33.93 -15.94 60.46
C THR A 594 33.92 -14.79 61.48
N ARG A 595 35.00 -14.00 61.52
CA ARG A 595 35.18 -12.89 62.49
C ARG A 595 35.64 -11.57 61.85
N GLU A 596 35.98 -11.55 60.56
CA GLU A 596 36.62 -10.43 59.85
C GLU A 596 35.81 -9.99 58.61
N GLY A 597 36.39 -9.18 57.72
CA GLY A 597 35.71 -8.67 56.52
C GLY A 597 35.74 -9.69 55.38
N ASP A 598 34.62 -9.83 54.68
CA ASP A 598 34.40 -10.96 53.79
C ASP A 598 33.88 -10.52 52.41
N VAL A 599 34.27 -11.25 51.36
CA VAL A 599 33.67 -11.18 50.04
C VAL A 599 33.05 -12.52 49.67
N TRP A 600 31.92 -12.49 48.96
CA TRP A 600 31.26 -13.70 48.52
C TRP A 600 30.68 -13.56 47.12
N ALA A 601 30.55 -14.70 46.45
CA ALA A 601 29.89 -14.82 45.17
C ALA A 601 29.00 -16.08 45.17
N ARG A 602 27.86 -15.99 44.50
CA ARG A 602 26.89 -17.07 44.34
C ARG A 602 26.44 -17.12 42.90
N SER A 603 26.30 -18.33 42.36
CA SER A 603 25.55 -18.58 41.14
C SER A 603 24.38 -19.53 41.43
N PHE A 604 23.31 -19.39 40.65
CA PHE A 604 22.17 -20.29 40.71
C PHE A 604 21.63 -20.55 39.32
N VAL A 605 21.16 -21.77 39.09
CA VAL A 605 20.51 -22.19 37.84
C VAL A 605 19.29 -23.02 38.20
N GLY A 606 18.22 -22.88 37.44
CA GLY A 606 17.01 -23.62 37.72
C GLY A 606 15.97 -23.54 36.62
N ARG A 607 14.87 -24.25 36.88
CA ARG A 607 13.66 -24.24 36.07
C ARG A 607 12.46 -24.05 36.96
N LEU A 608 11.53 -23.23 36.50
CA LEU A 608 10.23 -23.01 37.11
C LEU A 608 9.15 -23.43 36.13
N ASP A 609 8.22 -24.27 36.57
CA ASP A 609 7.08 -24.74 35.78
C ASP A 609 5.79 -24.31 36.49
N ALA A 610 4.91 -23.59 35.80
CA ALA A 610 3.64 -23.14 36.37
C ALA A 610 2.60 -24.27 36.37
N THR A 611 1.83 -24.39 37.46
CA THR A 611 0.85 -25.47 37.65
C THR A 611 -0.60 -25.00 37.54
N GLU A 612 -0.96 -23.84 38.09
CA GLU A 612 -2.35 -23.32 38.07
C GLU A 612 -2.44 -21.78 38.03
N PHE A 613 -2.07 -21.16 36.90
CA PHE A 613 -2.57 -19.82 36.54
C PHE A 613 -3.75 -20.02 35.59
N HIS A 614 -4.97 -19.66 36.00
CA HIS A 614 -6.26 -20.05 35.39
C HIS A 614 -6.46 -19.68 33.89
N GLN A 615 -5.48 -19.03 33.24
CA GLN A 615 -5.47 -18.70 31.80
C GLN A 615 -4.12 -18.99 31.11
N LEU A 616 -3.12 -19.55 31.80
CA LEU A 616 -1.73 -19.67 31.32
C LEU A 616 -1.15 -21.09 31.55
N SER A 617 -1.88 -22.13 31.13
CA SER A 617 -1.67 -23.52 31.56
C SER A 617 -0.36 -24.22 31.07
N LYS A 618 0.63 -23.48 30.56
CA LYS A 618 1.89 -24.03 30.02
C LYS A 618 3.14 -23.14 30.19
N TYR A 619 3.12 -22.22 31.15
CA TYR A 619 4.30 -21.38 31.40
C TYR A 619 5.46 -22.20 32.00
N SER A 620 6.64 -22.11 31.39
CA SER A 620 7.89 -22.58 32.00
C SER A 620 9.02 -21.58 31.77
N MET A 621 9.99 -21.54 32.67
CA MET A 621 11.13 -20.65 32.55
C MET A 621 12.40 -21.31 33.08
N ASP A 622 13.38 -21.45 32.20
CA ASP A 622 14.75 -21.73 32.60
C ASP A 622 15.44 -20.40 32.96
N TYR A 623 16.22 -20.41 34.04
CA TYR A 623 16.87 -19.21 34.55
C TYR A 623 18.26 -19.49 35.10
N TYR A 624 19.10 -18.46 35.04
CA TYR A 624 20.41 -18.43 35.65
C TYR A 624 20.67 -17.06 36.25
N GLY A 625 21.34 -17.02 37.40
CA GLY A 625 21.77 -15.78 37.99
C GLY A 625 23.13 -15.88 38.67
N ILE A 626 23.75 -14.72 38.81
CA ILE A 626 24.99 -14.52 39.55
C ILE A 626 24.81 -13.34 40.50
N GLN A 627 25.36 -13.47 41.69
CA GLN A 627 25.33 -12.46 42.73
C GLN A 627 26.69 -12.40 43.42
N PHE A 628 27.06 -11.21 43.86
CA PHE A 628 28.28 -10.96 44.62
C PHE A 628 27.97 -9.98 45.74
N GLY A 629 28.75 -10.05 46.81
CA GLY A 629 28.64 -9.14 47.92
C GLY A 629 29.92 -9.01 48.71
N ALA A 630 29.96 -7.96 49.51
CA ALA A 630 31.02 -7.69 50.47
C ALA A 630 30.39 -7.20 51.77
N ASP A 631 30.90 -7.68 52.89
CA ASP A 631 30.46 -7.27 54.22
C ASP A 631 31.62 -7.07 55.18
N LYS A 632 31.33 -6.36 56.26
CA LYS A 632 32.26 -6.12 57.35
C LYS A 632 31.58 -6.40 58.68
N ASN A 633 32.27 -7.15 59.54
CA ASN A 633 31.89 -7.28 60.93
C ASN A 633 32.14 -5.96 61.70
N LEU A 634 31.13 -5.44 62.36
CA LEU A 634 31.19 -4.27 63.23
C LEU A 634 31.22 -4.74 64.69
N SER A 635 32.39 -5.24 65.11
CA SER A 635 32.64 -5.75 66.46
C SER A 635 32.37 -4.75 67.59
N SER A 636 32.28 -3.45 67.30
CA SER A 636 31.87 -2.42 68.26
C SER A 636 30.40 -2.51 68.70
N ILE A 637 29.55 -3.22 67.96
CA ILE A 637 28.11 -3.39 68.26
C ILE A 637 27.87 -4.78 68.89
N SER A 638 28.45 -5.82 68.30
CA SER A 638 28.40 -7.21 68.77
C SER A 638 29.47 -8.01 68.04
N ASP A 639 29.97 -9.11 68.62
CA ASP A 639 31.02 -9.95 68.03
C ASP A 639 30.64 -10.56 66.67
N LYS A 640 29.34 -10.63 66.35
CA LYS A 640 28.80 -11.12 65.08
C LYS A 640 27.75 -10.17 64.52
N PHE A 641 28.14 -8.96 64.15
CA PHE A 641 27.27 -8.00 63.47
C PHE A 641 27.84 -7.58 62.12
N PHE A 642 27.36 -8.18 61.03
CA PHE A 642 27.84 -7.90 59.68
C PHE A 642 26.92 -6.91 58.97
N VAL A 643 27.51 -5.94 58.27
CA VAL A 643 26.79 -5.06 57.35
C VAL A 643 27.47 -5.12 56.00
N GLY A 644 26.68 -5.25 54.94
CA GLY A 644 27.23 -5.40 53.61
C GLY A 644 26.37 -4.87 52.48
N VAL A 645 26.98 -4.88 51.30
CA VAL A 645 26.36 -4.53 50.02
C VAL A 645 26.35 -5.76 49.12
N MET A 646 25.34 -5.88 48.27
CA MET A 646 25.23 -6.95 47.28
C MET A 646 24.77 -6.42 45.93
N GLY A 647 25.19 -7.09 44.87
CA GLY A 647 24.78 -6.85 43.49
C GLY A 647 24.64 -8.15 42.72
N GLY A 648 23.77 -8.18 41.72
CA GLY A 648 23.58 -9.38 40.91
C GLY A 648 22.82 -9.16 39.62
N TYR A 649 22.84 -10.19 38.79
CA TYR A 649 22.18 -10.27 37.50
C TYR A 649 21.50 -11.62 37.36
N THR A 650 20.23 -11.58 36.93
CA THR A 650 19.44 -12.76 36.63
C THR A 650 18.95 -12.68 35.19
N TRP A 651 19.16 -13.75 34.43
CA TRP A 651 18.60 -13.95 33.11
C TRP A 651 17.61 -15.10 33.13
N GLY A 652 16.48 -14.93 32.45
CA GLY A 652 15.47 -15.97 32.27
C GLY A 652 15.01 -16.04 30.82
N SER A 653 14.69 -17.25 30.38
CA SER A 653 14.09 -17.53 29.07
C SER A 653 12.71 -18.16 29.28
N PRO A 654 11.64 -17.36 29.41
CA PRO A 654 10.29 -17.88 29.50
C PRO A 654 9.87 -18.52 28.18
N GLU A 655 9.31 -19.72 28.24
CA GLU A 655 8.75 -20.43 27.10
C GLU A 655 7.23 -20.53 27.26
N HIS A 656 6.51 -20.13 26.21
CA HIS A 656 5.07 -20.30 26.06
C HIS A 656 4.68 -20.36 24.57
N ASP A 657 3.84 -21.33 24.19
CA ASP A 657 3.22 -21.54 22.86
C ASP A 657 3.81 -20.74 21.66
N LYS A 658 4.91 -21.26 21.08
CA LYS A 658 5.59 -20.72 19.87
C LYS A 658 5.98 -19.23 19.97
N SER A 659 6.09 -18.67 21.17
CA SER A 659 6.65 -17.34 21.43
C SER A 659 8.11 -17.45 21.91
N SER A 660 8.89 -16.39 21.72
CA SER A 660 10.24 -16.28 22.26
C SER A 660 10.33 -15.01 23.10
N SER A 661 10.91 -15.17 24.29
CA SER A 661 10.86 -14.17 25.36
C SER A 661 12.20 -14.14 26.09
N ASP A 662 12.67 -12.95 26.44
CA ASP A 662 13.84 -12.77 27.30
C ASP A 662 13.48 -11.90 28.51
N MET A 663 13.96 -12.31 29.68
CA MET A 663 13.85 -11.59 30.94
C MET A 663 15.24 -11.30 31.49
N LYS A 664 15.47 -10.06 31.94
CA LYS A 664 16.72 -9.62 32.56
C LYS A 664 16.41 -8.82 33.82
N SER A 665 17.04 -9.19 34.93
CA SER A 665 16.96 -8.45 36.18
C SER A 665 18.36 -8.06 36.65
N PHE A 666 18.55 -6.79 36.96
CA PHE A 666 19.74 -6.28 37.64
C PHE A 666 19.34 -5.82 39.01
N HIS A 667 20.00 -6.29 40.06
CA HIS A 667 19.62 -5.95 41.42
C HIS A 667 20.81 -5.51 42.26
N ALA A 668 20.55 -4.61 43.20
CA ALA A 668 21.50 -4.11 44.18
C ALA A 668 20.81 -4.00 45.54
N GLY A 669 21.55 -4.21 46.63
CA GLY A 669 20.96 -4.18 47.95
C GLY A 669 21.94 -4.06 49.09
N LEU A 670 21.37 -3.90 50.28
CA LEU A 670 22.05 -3.85 51.56
C LEU A 670 21.56 -5.03 52.42
N TYR A 671 22.43 -5.52 53.29
CA TYR A 671 22.05 -6.51 54.29
C TYR A 671 22.75 -6.26 55.62
N ALA A 672 22.11 -6.71 56.69
CA ALA A 672 22.63 -6.73 58.03
C ALA A 672 22.35 -8.09 58.68
N LEU A 673 23.37 -8.69 59.28
CA LEU A 673 23.28 -9.96 59.97
C LEU A 673 23.74 -9.77 61.41
N TRP A 674 22.87 -10.07 62.36
CA TRP A 674 23.20 -10.11 63.78
C TRP A 674 23.15 -11.55 64.29
N GLY A 675 24.23 -12.02 64.93
CA GLY A 675 24.31 -13.35 65.52
C GLY A 675 24.72 -13.32 66.99
N THR A 676 24.31 -14.34 67.75
CA THR A 676 24.71 -14.53 69.16
C THR A 676 25.69 -15.69 69.32
N GLU A 677 26.30 -15.83 70.50
CA GLU A 677 27.15 -16.98 70.85
C GLU A 677 26.35 -18.30 70.94
N ASP A 678 25.06 -18.21 71.30
CA ASP A 678 24.11 -19.33 71.36
C ASP A 678 23.46 -19.67 70.00
N ASP A 679 24.10 -19.27 68.88
CA ASP A 679 23.70 -19.59 67.51
C ASP A 679 22.25 -19.16 67.12
N LEU A 680 21.71 -18.12 67.76
CA LEU A 680 20.59 -17.33 67.24
C LEU A 680 21.13 -16.34 66.20
N TYR A 681 20.38 -16.13 65.11
CA TYR A 681 20.65 -15.06 64.15
C TYR A 681 19.39 -14.30 63.73
N ILE A 682 19.60 -13.05 63.31
CA ILE A 682 18.63 -12.20 62.64
C ILE A 682 19.31 -11.66 61.37
N ASP A 683 18.73 -11.96 60.20
CA ASP A 683 19.15 -11.45 58.90
C ASP A 683 18.12 -10.47 58.35
N ALA A 684 18.56 -9.27 57.98
CA ALA A 684 17.72 -8.24 57.38
C ALA A 684 18.29 -7.83 56.02
N THR A 685 17.43 -7.71 55.01
CA THR A 685 17.82 -7.34 53.64
C THR A 685 16.91 -6.27 53.07
N ALA A 686 17.50 -5.39 52.25
CA ALA A 686 16.77 -4.42 51.43
C ALA A 686 17.38 -4.43 50.02
N LYS A 687 16.58 -4.65 48.99
CA LYS A 687 17.02 -4.82 47.60
C LYS A 687 16.18 -3.99 46.65
N VAL A 688 16.81 -3.40 45.64
CA VAL A 688 16.16 -2.82 44.46
C VAL A 688 16.55 -3.65 43.24
N SER A 689 15.56 -4.02 42.42
CA SER A 689 15.74 -4.78 41.18
C SER A 689 15.16 -4.00 40.00
N HIS A 690 15.94 -3.80 38.95
CA HIS A 690 15.48 -3.27 37.66
C HIS A 690 15.26 -4.44 36.69
N ILE A 691 14.01 -4.62 36.28
CA ILE A 691 13.54 -5.78 35.53
C ILE A 691 13.18 -5.33 34.12
N ARG A 692 13.72 -6.00 33.09
CA ARG A 692 13.46 -5.74 31.67
C ARG A 692 12.99 -7.00 30.97
N ASN A 693 11.98 -6.83 30.12
CA ASN A 693 11.34 -7.89 29.37
C ASN A 693 11.20 -7.52 27.91
N GLN A 694 11.36 -8.50 27.04
CA GLN A 694 11.09 -8.37 25.61
C GLN A 694 10.47 -9.66 25.08
N PHE A 695 9.61 -9.52 24.07
CA PHE A 695 8.97 -10.66 23.41
C PHE A 695 8.86 -10.54 21.91
N LYS A 696 8.76 -11.69 21.28
CA LYS A 696 8.44 -11.85 19.87
C LYS A 696 7.42 -12.99 19.72
N THR A 697 6.31 -12.68 19.05
CA THR A 697 5.26 -13.64 18.73
C THR A 697 4.68 -13.33 17.34
N SER A 698 3.64 -14.06 16.93
CA SER A 698 2.90 -13.81 15.69
C SER A 698 1.43 -13.58 15.98
N ASP A 699 0.83 -12.63 15.28
CA ASP A 699 -0.63 -12.43 15.28
C ASP A 699 -1.36 -13.54 14.50
N SER A 700 -2.70 -13.48 14.47
CA SER A 700 -3.54 -14.46 13.75
C SER A 700 -3.37 -14.43 12.22
N GLN A 701 -2.75 -13.38 11.67
CA GLN A 701 -2.47 -13.24 10.24
C GLN A 701 -1.04 -13.62 9.85
N GLY A 702 -0.18 -13.92 10.83
CA GLY A 702 1.20 -14.34 10.67
C GLY A 702 2.22 -13.19 10.75
N MET A 703 1.80 -11.97 11.05
CA MET A 703 2.70 -10.83 11.21
C MET A 703 3.45 -10.93 12.54
N THR A 704 4.72 -10.53 12.53
CA THR A 704 5.55 -10.55 13.75
C THR A 704 5.16 -9.40 14.68
N VAL A 705 4.75 -9.75 15.90
CA VAL A 705 4.49 -8.81 16.98
C VAL A 705 5.65 -8.82 17.97
N LYS A 706 6.16 -7.64 18.29
CA LYS A 706 7.21 -7.43 19.30
C LYS A 706 6.72 -6.43 20.33
N GLY A 707 7.07 -6.67 21.59
CA GLY A 707 6.86 -5.72 22.66
C GLY A 707 7.96 -5.80 23.71
N ASP A 708 8.17 -4.70 24.41
CA ASP A 708 9.12 -4.59 25.51
C ASP A 708 8.50 -3.84 26.69
N GLY A 709 9.04 -4.08 27.88
CA GLY A 709 8.57 -3.45 29.11
C GLY A 709 9.63 -3.52 30.21
N SER A 710 9.57 -2.57 31.15
CA SER A 710 10.48 -2.55 32.30
C SER A 710 9.79 -2.11 33.58
N SER A 711 10.30 -2.59 34.71
CA SER A 711 9.81 -2.29 36.05
C SER A 711 10.96 -2.12 37.04
N ASN A 712 10.67 -1.51 38.18
CA ASN A 712 11.53 -1.58 39.35
C ASN A 712 10.75 -2.28 40.48
N ALA A 713 11.42 -3.19 41.18
CA ALA A 713 10.92 -3.86 42.37
C ALA A 713 11.78 -3.50 43.58
N TYR A 714 11.14 -3.38 44.74
CA TYR A 714 11.77 -3.09 46.02
C TYR A 714 11.40 -4.21 46.99
N THR A 715 12.39 -4.92 47.51
CA THR A 715 12.18 -6.09 48.38
C THR A 715 12.85 -5.87 49.73
N PHE A 716 12.11 -6.14 50.80
CA PHE A 716 12.59 -6.15 52.17
C PHE A 716 12.38 -7.53 52.76
N GLY A 717 13.41 -8.10 53.38
CA GLY A 717 13.35 -9.42 53.99
C GLY A 717 13.87 -9.40 55.43
N LEU A 718 13.25 -10.17 56.30
CA LEU A 718 13.68 -10.42 57.68
C LEU A 718 13.61 -11.92 57.96
N GLU A 719 14.71 -12.51 58.41
CA GLU A 719 14.81 -13.92 58.77
C GLU A 719 15.38 -14.08 60.18
N ILE A 720 14.82 -15.01 60.95
CA ILE A 720 15.26 -15.32 62.31
C ILE A 720 15.39 -16.84 62.42
N GLY A 721 16.51 -17.33 62.95
CA GLY A 721 16.71 -18.75 63.20
C GLY A 721 17.60 -19.02 64.39
N LYS A 722 17.43 -20.18 65.03
CA LYS A 722 18.25 -20.59 66.18
C LYS A 722 18.65 -22.05 66.06
N ARG A 723 19.95 -22.33 66.13
CA ARG A 723 20.48 -23.70 66.06
C ARG A 723 20.57 -24.33 67.46
N PHE A 724 20.18 -25.60 67.55
CA PHE A 724 20.29 -26.44 68.74
C PHE A 724 21.09 -27.69 68.39
N TYR A 725 22.24 -27.87 69.06
CA TYR A 725 23.08 -29.07 68.90
C TYR A 725 22.62 -30.17 69.87
N PHE A 726 22.68 -31.42 69.44
CA PHE A 726 22.38 -32.57 70.31
C PHE A 726 23.56 -32.97 71.21
N ALA A 727 24.78 -32.49 70.92
CA ALA A 727 25.99 -32.72 71.71
C ALA A 727 26.59 -31.40 72.22
N GLU A 728 27.10 -31.40 73.46
CA GLU A 728 27.67 -30.21 74.11
C GLU A 728 28.90 -29.65 73.39
N ASN A 729 29.69 -30.51 72.75
CA ASN A 729 30.86 -30.12 71.95
C ASN A 729 30.50 -29.47 70.60
N ARG A 730 29.20 -29.24 70.33
CA ARG A 730 28.68 -28.66 69.07
C ARG A 730 29.18 -29.42 67.83
N GLN A 731 29.35 -30.74 67.95
CA GLN A 731 29.69 -31.68 66.88
C GLN A 731 28.51 -32.61 66.60
N GLY A 732 28.38 -33.08 65.36
CA GLY A 732 27.34 -34.03 64.97
C GLY A 732 26.00 -33.34 64.69
N PHE A 733 24.91 -34.01 65.04
CA PHE A 733 23.57 -33.57 64.66
C PHE A 733 23.16 -32.24 65.31
N TYR A 734 22.39 -31.46 64.57
CA TYR A 734 21.70 -30.28 65.07
C TYR A 734 20.36 -30.07 64.35
N VAL A 735 19.50 -29.27 64.96
CA VAL A 735 18.27 -28.75 64.35
C VAL A 735 18.24 -27.22 64.48
N GLU A 736 17.64 -26.55 63.49
CA GLU A 736 17.56 -25.09 63.46
C GLU A 736 16.19 -24.67 62.92
N PRO A 737 15.22 -24.38 63.79
CA PRO A 737 13.99 -23.70 63.38
C PRO A 737 14.29 -22.30 62.83
N GLN A 738 13.53 -21.91 61.80
CA GLN A 738 13.67 -20.67 61.07
C GLN A 738 12.30 -20.09 60.71
N VAL A 739 12.19 -18.76 60.77
CA VAL A 739 11.05 -18.01 60.24
C VAL A 739 11.54 -16.86 59.39
N GLN A 740 10.85 -16.56 58.30
CA GLN A 740 11.20 -15.46 57.40
C GLN A 740 9.94 -14.72 56.96
N GLY A 741 10.01 -13.40 56.93
CA GLY A 741 9.02 -12.51 56.32
C GLY A 741 9.66 -11.72 55.19
N VAL A 742 8.98 -11.63 54.05
CA VAL A 742 9.42 -10.85 52.88
C VAL A 742 8.28 -9.96 52.41
N TYR A 743 8.58 -8.68 52.18
CA TYR A 743 7.69 -7.73 51.54
C TYR A 743 8.32 -7.24 50.23
N THR A 744 7.59 -7.32 49.13
CA THR A 744 8.01 -6.80 47.82
C THR A 744 6.98 -5.80 47.31
N TYR A 745 7.43 -4.67 46.79
CA TYR A 745 6.60 -3.71 46.06
C TYR A 745 7.17 -3.53 44.66
N GLN A 746 6.36 -3.73 43.62
CA GLN A 746 6.77 -3.60 42.23
C GLN A 746 5.97 -2.49 41.53
N ASN A 747 6.69 -1.63 40.81
CA ASN A 747 6.08 -0.54 40.05
C ASN A 747 5.23 -1.04 38.88
N LYS A 748 4.28 -0.21 38.44
CA LYS A 748 3.50 -0.41 37.22
C LYS A 748 4.40 -0.64 36.00
N VAL A 749 3.91 -1.45 35.06
CA VAL A 749 4.60 -1.74 33.78
C VAL A 749 3.65 -1.44 32.63
N SER A 750 4.20 -0.92 31.53
CA SER A 750 3.48 -0.79 30.27
C SER A 750 4.27 -1.52 29.20
N PHE A 751 3.60 -2.39 28.47
CA PHE A 751 4.12 -3.13 27.34
C PHE A 751 3.48 -2.56 26.08
N SER A 752 4.29 -1.94 25.23
CA SER A 752 3.83 -1.39 23.95
C SER A 752 4.27 -2.32 22.83
N SER A 753 3.31 -2.80 22.05
CA SER A 753 3.56 -3.70 20.93
C SER A 753 3.58 -2.95 19.60
N ASN A 754 4.37 -3.41 18.63
CA ASN A 754 4.44 -2.79 17.29
C ASN A 754 3.13 -2.88 16.47
N ASN A 755 2.20 -3.75 16.86
CA ASN A 755 0.85 -3.81 16.28
C ASN A 755 -0.14 -2.82 16.93
N GLY A 756 0.33 -1.99 17.87
CA GLY A 756 -0.47 -0.99 18.58
C GLY A 756 -1.05 -1.45 19.92
N LEU A 757 -0.97 -2.74 20.26
CA LEU A 757 -1.47 -3.27 21.53
C LEU A 757 -0.67 -2.71 22.72
N ASP A 758 -1.38 -2.08 23.65
CA ASP A 758 -0.85 -1.53 24.90
C ASP A 758 -1.39 -2.34 26.08
N THR A 759 -0.51 -3.09 26.74
CA THR A 759 -0.83 -3.87 27.94
C THR A 759 -0.23 -3.20 29.16
N LYS A 760 -1.04 -2.89 30.18
CA LYS A 760 -0.59 -2.24 31.41
C LYS A 760 -0.83 -3.11 32.62
N MET A 761 0.24 -3.36 33.36
CA MET A 761 0.22 -4.01 34.67
C MET A 761 0.24 -2.92 35.75
N SER A 762 -0.73 -2.95 36.67
CA SER A 762 -0.73 -2.07 37.85
C SER A 762 0.46 -2.37 38.77
N ALA A 763 0.82 -1.40 39.62
CA ALA A 763 1.74 -1.68 40.71
C ALA A 763 1.09 -2.67 41.69
N TYR A 764 1.88 -3.56 42.28
CA TYR A 764 1.40 -4.53 43.26
C TYR A 764 2.38 -4.69 44.41
N ASP A 765 1.87 -5.16 45.55
CA ASP A 765 2.65 -5.60 46.69
C ASP A 765 2.48 -7.11 46.90
N SER A 766 3.54 -7.71 47.43
CA SER A 766 3.59 -9.11 47.84
C SER A 766 4.13 -9.23 49.25
N THR A 767 3.43 -10.01 50.08
CA THR A 767 3.83 -10.31 51.46
C THR A 767 3.86 -11.82 51.67
N LEU A 768 5.05 -12.32 51.99
CA LEU A 768 5.34 -13.74 52.10
C LEU A 768 5.86 -14.09 53.49
N PHE A 769 5.38 -15.20 54.03
CA PHE A 769 5.87 -15.77 55.27
C PHE A 769 6.32 -17.22 55.06
N ARG A 770 7.51 -17.54 55.57
CA ARG A 770 8.07 -18.88 55.58
C ARG A 770 8.29 -19.34 57.01
N ALA A 771 7.79 -20.53 57.33
CA ALA A 771 8.12 -21.25 58.55
C ALA A 771 8.81 -22.55 58.16
N GLY A 772 10.01 -22.77 58.66
CA GLY A 772 10.78 -23.95 58.31
C GLY A 772 11.88 -24.24 59.30
N GLY A 773 12.81 -25.06 58.87
CA GLY A 773 14.03 -25.30 59.61
C GLY A 773 14.95 -26.21 58.84
N LEU A 774 16.09 -26.48 59.46
CA LEU A 774 17.08 -27.36 58.89
C LEU A 774 17.63 -28.32 59.94
N MET A 775 17.96 -29.52 59.47
CA MET A 775 18.63 -30.55 60.23
C MET A 775 19.95 -30.82 59.53
N GLY A 776 21.06 -30.84 60.27
CA GLY A 776 22.35 -31.09 59.68
C GLY A 776 23.29 -31.84 60.59
N TYR A 777 24.44 -32.21 60.03
CA TYR A 777 25.51 -32.91 60.69
C TYR A 777 26.82 -32.15 60.49
N ASN A 778 27.40 -31.66 61.59
CA ASN A 778 28.61 -30.84 61.58
C ASN A 778 29.86 -31.67 61.93
N LEU A 779 30.82 -31.74 61.00
CA LEU A 779 32.11 -32.42 61.10
C LEU A 779 33.24 -31.40 61.27
N LYS A 780 33.56 -31.03 62.52
CA LYS A 780 34.60 -30.02 62.83
C LYS A 780 36.03 -30.57 62.89
N GLU A 781 36.21 -31.87 63.06
CA GLU A 781 37.51 -32.52 63.32
C GLU A 781 38.20 -33.08 62.05
N SER A 782 37.81 -32.58 60.87
CA SER A 782 38.39 -32.95 59.57
C SER A 782 39.42 -31.92 59.12
N GLN A 783 40.35 -32.28 58.22
CA GLN A 783 41.23 -31.31 57.55
C GLN A 783 40.45 -30.26 56.74
N ILE A 784 39.20 -30.58 56.40
CA ILE A 784 38.21 -29.72 55.76
C ILE A 784 36.93 -29.85 56.58
N PRO A 785 36.62 -28.90 57.49
CA PRO A 785 35.36 -28.90 58.21
C PRO A 785 34.18 -28.97 57.23
N LEU A 786 33.22 -29.86 57.50
CA LEU A 786 32.11 -30.15 56.60
C LEU A 786 30.78 -30.07 57.34
N ASN A 787 29.79 -29.42 56.74
CA ASN A 787 28.42 -29.39 57.24
C ASN A 787 27.48 -29.89 56.14
N VAL A 788 26.80 -31.01 56.37
CA VAL A 788 25.75 -31.53 55.48
C VAL A 788 24.40 -31.22 56.11
N TYR A 789 23.47 -30.64 55.36
CA TYR A 789 22.17 -30.22 55.88
C TYR A 789 21.01 -30.51 54.93
N LEU A 790 19.87 -30.86 55.52
CA LEU A 790 18.57 -30.92 54.90
C LEU A 790 17.75 -29.74 55.43
N LYS A 791 17.15 -28.97 54.54
CA LYS A 791 16.22 -27.88 54.86
C LYS A 791 14.82 -28.22 54.37
N ALA A 792 13.83 -27.83 55.15
CA ALA A 792 12.42 -27.92 54.78
C ALA A 792 11.67 -26.69 55.27
N GLY A 793 10.71 -26.21 54.49
CA GLY A 793 9.92 -25.04 54.83
C GLY A 793 8.55 -25.06 54.18
N TYR A 794 7.59 -24.47 54.88
CA TYR A 794 6.29 -24.12 54.34
C TYR A 794 6.23 -22.61 54.13
N VAL A 795 5.84 -22.22 52.94
CA VAL A 795 5.72 -20.82 52.53
C VAL A 795 4.28 -20.50 52.20
N ARG A 796 3.82 -19.33 52.64
CA ARG A 796 2.51 -18.79 52.30
C ARG A 796 2.62 -17.33 51.92
N GLU A 797 1.94 -16.98 50.84
CA GLU A 797 1.78 -15.61 50.36
C GLU A 797 0.39 -15.06 50.69
N PHE A 798 0.35 -13.83 51.21
CA PHE A 798 -0.89 -13.19 51.70
C PHE A 798 -1.40 -12.07 50.78
N THR A 799 -0.51 -11.35 50.11
CA THR A 799 -0.83 -10.33 49.11
C THR A 799 -0.06 -10.65 47.84
N ALA A 800 -0.72 -10.51 46.67
CA ALA A 800 -0.14 -10.60 45.32
C ALA A 800 -1.26 -10.50 44.26
N ASP A 801 -2.13 -9.50 44.37
CA ASP A 801 -3.17 -9.25 43.36
C ASP A 801 -2.64 -8.27 42.31
N VAL A 802 -2.79 -8.59 41.02
CA VAL A 802 -2.25 -7.77 39.91
C VAL A 802 -3.35 -7.46 38.91
N ASP A 803 -3.65 -6.18 38.74
CA ASP A 803 -4.62 -5.71 37.75
C ASP A 803 -3.97 -5.44 36.39
N VAL A 804 -4.67 -5.84 35.32
CA VAL A 804 -4.20 -5.74 33.94
C VAL A 804 -5.21 -5.07 33.03
N HIS A 805 -4.72 -4.09 32.27
CA HIS A 805 -5.50 -3.31 31.32
C HIS A 805 -4.95 -3.49 29.92
N TYR A 806 -5.83 -3.68 28.94
CA TYR A 806 -5.50 -3.69 27.52
C TYR A 806 -6.14 -2.48 26.86
N ASN A 807 -5.37 -1.64 26.17
CA ASN A 807 -5.89 -0.47 25.44
C ASN A 807 -6.88 0.40 26.25
N LYS A 808 -6.63 0.54 27.57
CA LYS A 808 -7.46 1.26 28.57
C LYS A 808 -8.75 0.56 29.04
N VAL A 809 -9.06 -0.63 28.53
CA VAL A 809 -10.17 -1.47 29.01
C VAL A 809 -9.64 -2.40 30.11
N PHE A 810 -10.31 -2.41 31.26
CA PHE A 810 -10.00 -3.34 32.35
C PHE A 810 -10.40 -4.75 31.92
N HIS A 811 -9.47 -5.70 32.00
CA HIS A 811 -9.70 -7.06 31.53
C HIS A 811 -9.68 -8.09 32.65
N ASN A 812 -8.69 -8.04 33.57
CA ASN A 812 -8.59 -9.04 34.63
C ASN A 812 -7.81 -8.58 35.86
N ASN A 813 -8.16 -9.21 36.99
CA ASN A 813 -7.35 -9.28 38.20
C ASN A 813 -6.73 -10.68 38.27
N TYR A 814 -5.40 -10.75 38.26
CA TYR A 814 -4.64 -11.99 38.45
C TYR A 814 -4.24 -12.12 39.92
N ASN A 815 -4.73 -13.19 40.56
CA ASN A 815 -4.35 -13.54 41.92
C ASN A 815 -3.17 -14.51 41.91
N TYR A 816 -1.99 -14.02 42.30
CA TYR A 816 -0.78 -14.81 42.40
C TYR A 816 -0.56 -15.46 43.77
N LYS A 817 -1.42 -15.19 44.76
CA LYS A 817 -1.31 -15.79 46.10
C LYS A 817 -1.26 -17.32 45.98
N GLY A 818 -0.37 -17.92 46.76
CA GLY A 818 -0.22 -19.35 46.84
C GLY A 818 0.61 -19.78 48.04
N GLU A 819 0.84 -21.08 48.08
CA GLU A 819 1.57 -21.76 49.12
C GLU A 819 2.41 -22.87 48.51
N TRP A 820 3.58 -23.10 49.08
CA TRP A 820 4.48 -24.14 48.61
C TRP A 820 5.31 -24.72 49.74
N LEU A 821 5.72 -25.96 49.53
CA LEU A 821 6.70 -26.66 50.35
C LEU A 821 8.04 -26.56 49.63
N ASP A 822 9.05 -26.03 50.33
CA ASP A 822 10.43 -26.10 49.89
C ASP A 822 11.18 -27.21 50.65
N VAL A 823 11.98 -27.97 49.92
CA VAL A 823 12.93 -28.94 50.48
C VAL A 823 14.25 -28.79 49.75
N GLY A 824 15.35 -28.89 50.47
CA GLY A 824 16.67 -28.84 49.86
C GLY A 824 17.72 -29.61 50.62
N LEU A 825 18.71 -30.09 49.89
CA LEU A 825 19.86 -30.80 50.41
C LEU A 825 21.12 -30.02 50.04
N GLY A 826 21.97 -29.75 51.01
CA GLY A 826 23.18 -28.99 50.79
C GLY A 826 24.38 -29.46 51.61
N VAL A 827 25.54 -29.03 51.16
CA VAL A 827 26.82 -29.24 51.84
C VAL A 827 27.63 -27.94 51.82
N THR A 828 28.29 -27.65 52.93
CA THR A 828 29.24 -26.55 53.07
C THR A 828 30.57 -27.10 53.57
N GLY A 829 31.67 -26.69 52.93
CA GLY A 829 33.03 -27.07 53.32
C GLY A 829 33.93 -25.85 53.50
N GLU A 830 34.78 -25.88 54.52
CA GLU A 830 35.75 -24.82 54.81
C GLU A 830 37.18 -25.29 54.54
N ILE A 831 37.96 -24.49 53.81
CA ILE A 831 39.36 -24.77 53.46
C ILE A 831 40.25 -23.67 54.04
N ALA A 832 41.29 -24.10 54.77
CA ALA A 832 42.29 -23.22 55.39
C ALA A 832 41.71 -22.08 56.25
N ASN A 833 40.50 -22.26 56.80
CA ASN A 833 39.76 -21.27 57.60
C ASN A 833 39.53 -19.92 56.89
N ARG A 834 39.66 -19.88 55.55
CA ARG A 834 39.53 -18.65 54.75
C ARG A 834 38.60 -18.79 53.55
N HIS A 835 38.42 -20.01 53.06
CA HIS A 835 37.59 -20.30 51.91
C HIS A 835 36.40 -21.16 52.35
N SER A 836 35.18 -20.68 52.13
CA SER A 836 33.96 -21.46 52.34
C SER A 836 33.29 -21.69 51.00
N LEU A 837 33.01 -22.95 50.68
CA LEU A 837 32.29 -23.36 49.47
C LEU A 837 31.03 -24.10 49.88
N TYR A 838 29.90 -23.78 49.26
CA TYR A 838 28.67 -24.54 49.43
C TYR A 838 27.99 -24.84 48.12
N VAL A 839 27.27 -25.97 48.11
CA VAL A 839 26.37 -26.38 47.05
C VAL A 839 25.09 -26.88 47.68
N ASP A 840 23.94 -26.43 47.18
CA ASP A 840 22.64 -26.96 47.56
C ASP A 840 21.72 -27.14 46.35
N VAL A 841 20.88 -28.16 46.44
CA VAL A 841 19.83 -28.46 45.46
C VAL A 841 18.50 -28.29 46.16
N ASP A 842 17.62 -27.51 45.54
CA ASP A 842 16.31 -27.09 46.04
C ASP A 842 15.21 -27.61 45.12
N TYR A 843 14.17 -28.15 45.73
CA TYR A 843 12.89 -28.41 45.09
C TYR A 843 11.78 -27.72 45.88
N ALA A 844 10.98 -26.91 45.20
CA ALA A 844 9.75 -26.36 45.75
C ALA A 844 8.56 -26.90 44.96
N SER A 845 7.53 -27.34 45.67
CA SER A 845 6.26 -27.75 45.07
C SER A 845 5.12 -26.97 45.69
N GLY A 846 4.29 -26.37 44.84
CA GLY A 846 3.30 -25.38 45.27
C GLY A 846 2.02 -25.36 44.46
N SER A 847 1.06 -24.58 44.96
CA SER A 847 -0.24 -24.37 44.31
C SER A 847 -0.17 -23.53 43.03
N ARG A 848 0.95 -22.83 42.77
CA ARG A 848 1.13 -21.97 41.58
C ARG A 848 2.26 -22.39 40.67
N PHE A 849 3.36 -22.88 41.24
CA PHE A 849 4.54 -23.29 40.50
C PHE A 849 5.30 -24.39 41.24
N ASP A 850 6.02 -25.18 40.44
CA ASP A 850 7.09 -26.03 40.90
C ASP A 850 8.43 -25.40 40.50
N LYS A 851 9.43 -25.51 41.38
CA LYS A 851 10.77 -24.96 41.15
C LYS A 851 11.84 -25.98 41.44
N LYS A 852 12.81 -26.12 40.54
CA LYS A 852 14.05 -26.88 40.74
C LYS A 852 15.22 -25.94 40.61
N GLN A 853 16.10 -25.89 41.59
CA GLN A 853 17.22 -24.96 41.60
C GLN A 853 18.48 -25.60 42.18
N VAL A 854 19.63 -25.26 41.60
CA VAL A 854 20.94 -25.58 42.13
C VAL A 854 21.63 -24.26 42.45
N ASN A 855 22.21 -24.14 43.63
CA ASN A 855 23.06 -23.01 43.99
C ASN A 855 24.48 -23.47 44.29
N VAL A 856 25.43 -22.63 43.90
CA VAL A 856 26.84 -22.77 44.21
C VAL A 856 27.31 -21.44 44.74
N GLY A 857 27.93 -21.42 45.92
CA GLY A 857 28.46 -20.19 46.47
C GLY A 857 29.82 -20.36 47.11
N TYR A 858 30.59 -19.29 47.05
CA TYR A 858 31.96 -19.19 47.51
C TYR A 858 32.12 -17.93 48.34
N ARG A 859 32.77 -18.05 49.49
CA ARG A 859 33.10 -16.93 50.39
C ARG A 859 34.57 -16.96 50.75
N PHE A 860 35.19 -15.79 50.75
CA PHE A 860 36.57 -15.56 51.12
C PHE A 860 36.66 -14.57 52.29
N VAL A 861 37.34 -15.00 53.35
CA VAL A 861 37.57 -14.28 54.61
C VAL A 861 39.03 -13.82 54.64
N PHE A 862 39.29 -12.53 54.88
CA PHE A 862 40.64 -11.94 54.77
C PHE A 862 41.06 -11.01 55.91
#